data_AF-B2JBD0-F1
#
_entry.id   AF-B2JBD0-F1
#
_cell.length_a   1.000
_cell.length_b   1.000
_cell.length_c   1.000
_cell.angle_alpha   90.00
_cell.angle_beta   90.00
_cell.angle_gamma   90.00
#
_symmetry.space_group_name_H-M   'P 1'
#
loop_
_entity.id
_entity.type
_entity.pdbx_description
1 polymer ?
#
loop_
_entity_poly.entity_id
_entity_poly.type
_entity_poly.pdbx_seq_one_letter_code
_entity_poly.pdbx_strand_id
1 'polypeptide(L)'
;MIERVIGAFQNLGFDLTDTEIADILWLAVQMRSSQSSSVSETQQQNSASTQKTVSASPQLPLEQNINFSKSINKTEANANVYPQSSQDNNETSSGLPIKVPTAQALRNKLEISRSLKPLKRRVPSRNEFILDEIATAERIAEEKLLLPVMCPARDRWLEVALVIDEGTSMFLWQQTIKEFKQLLERHGAFRDVRTWGLFTDKDSKVWLRPRTGNLSRQKRLHNPRELIDPNGRRLFIIISDCVSPAWYNGAVTKTLAAWANTSPTTIIQVLPEWLWERSTLGLAESILLRSLAPGVPNQQLIMTALDLLNESDVVNKLKIPVVTLEPESLKNWTRMVAGAGEVQTKGFLLALDGEILDVSSESTENSNIELTAKQRLQRFRLTASPMARKLAGLLAAVPISLPIVRLIQQTMLQKSSQVHVAEVLLAGILKPLSLVNDNVDTDKIQFDFIEGIRDLLLDAVPLTESTEVLRRLSEYLAQRAGLSVDEFTAMLVNPALAVDSSSSSIFIRPFAQITAKVLRRLGGKYTELAKELEPSYQELSQDNISIQEIIKTLNDKDTDVRKIAASAIDKLPPELLPEKQQELRTTVEKRTEEEVNAFYHDKEIYMNNADKQIRILHLSDIHLVTTAQAQRYFTQLATDLTQNLNVKQLNYLVISGDIANRSTQEEYDAAFELVDKLVKRYGLDPSRIVIVPGNHDLNWELSETAYTFVPKRKLPNPLPQGKYIDAGSAGALICDESEYKKRFEYFSDRFYKKIYNKPYPQEYDQQAIIHFCPEDKILFLGLNSCWEIDHEYRNRAGIHPNAISSALDQILTGNYDGWLKIAVWHHPVNGAESMKNTAFLEQLAVNDFQVGIHGHIHEAKDENFQYDTRRGIKIIAAGTFGAPAKEQVTGIPLQYNLLTLDPESGVMTVETRKKEKADGAWSADARWSDKNNPVPRYDIKLRYGTFKKEDQLIISNSNVQFSQRTFFAIRHHSFELLTGLISKEDLPHNIRDYKIQHIEFDQSSFYIGGICDPSSAVKQNDKFINGFLKLFKANSEGKIGYYGIVHIPLQFCVGYAFSTWPKVFLFELDRNTNCWYQLASSDSPEIELNVIISRVKNPVAVAIRIAISFDILKSDVDDVLSQPYEDILIQIGKRRIDAISHYSQVNKICQAFRQVLDDLHNRLDKSLVVHIFYTGPVSLGFSLGRRISRTIHHQVIVYNYTAHTQPRYAWGIKINGSNSPESRVVWTTPIISNAQE
;
A
#
# COMPACT_ATOMS: atom_id res chain seq x y z
N MET A 1 -58.30 7.63 8.78
CA MET A 1 -57.76 8.29 7.56
C MET A 1 -56.30 7.95 7.36
N ILE A 2 -55.44 8.18 8.35
CA ILE A 2 -53.99 7.83 8.33
C ILE A 2 -53.76 6.33 8.11
N GLU A 3 -54.49 5.44 8.79
CA GLU A 3 -54.37 3.99 8.59
C GLU A 3 -54.70 3.51 7.17
N ARG A 4 -55.63 4.20 6.47
CA ARG A 4 -55.93 3.90 5.06
C ARG A 4 -54.80 4.32 4.12
N VAL A 5 -54.08 5.39 4.46
CA VAL A 5 -52.91 5.87 3.70
C VAL A 5 -51.72 4.94 3.93
N ILE A 6 -51.49 4.51 5.17
CA ILE A 6 -50.47 3.51 5.52
C ILE A 6 -50.74 2.20 4.78
N GLY A 7 -51.97 1.69 4.83
CA GLY A 7 -52.35 0.46 4.11
C GLY A 7 -52.23 0.58 2.58
N ALA A 8 -52.41 1.77 2.01
CA ALA A 8 -52.21 2.00 0.58
C ALA A 8 -50.72 1.97 0.17
N PHE A 9 -49.82 2.50 1.00
CA PHE A 9 -48.38 2.43 0.75
C PHE A 9 -47.82 1.01 0.93
N GLN A 10 -48.32 0.27 1.92
CA GLN A 10 -47.96 -1.14 2.12
C GLN A 10 -48.41 -2.03 0.95
N ASN A 11 -49.61 -1.81 0.40
CA ASN A 11 -50.09 -2.52 -0.78
C ASN A 11 -49.32 -2.19 -2.08
N LEU A 12 -48.59 -1.07 -2.10
CA LEU A 12 -47.72 -0.66 -3.20
C LEU A 12 -46.26 -1.10 -2.98
N GLY A 13 -45.97 -1.84 -1.91
CA GLY A 13 -44.64 -2.39 -1.62
C GLY A 13 -43.66 -1.40 -1.00
N PHE A 14 -44.14 -0.28 -0.44
CA PHE A 14 -43.29 0.70 0.25
C PHE A 14 -43.43 0.52 1.77
N ASP A 15 -42.34 0.14 2.43
CA ASP A 15 -42.24 0.06 3.88
C ASP A 15 -41.66 1.37 4.42
N LEU A 16 -42.55 2.36 4.63
CA LEU A 16 -42.18 3.72 5.00
C LEU A 16 -42.32 3.92 6.52
N THR A 17 -41.34 4.60 7.10
CA THR A 17 -41.38 4.97 8.52
C THR A 17 -42.48 6.02 8.79
N ASP A 18 -42.93 6.09 10.04
CA ASP A 18 -43.89 7.10 10.53
C ASP A 18 -43.48 8.54 10.16
N THR A 19 -42.17 8.80 10.17
CA THR A 19 -41.56 10.09 9.85
C THR A 19 -41.61 10.40 8.36
N GLU A 20 -41.39 9.40 7.50
CA GLU A 20 -41.50 9.54 6.04
C GLU A 20 -42.95 9.73 5.58
N ILE A 21 -43.89 9.06 6.25
CA ILE A 21 -45.33 9.26 6.01
C ILE A 21 -45.74 10.67 6.41
N ALA A 22 -45.24 11.19 7.53
CA ALA A 22 -45.46 12.58 7.93
C ALA A 22 -44.88 13.58 6.91
N ASP A 23 -43.68 13.34 6.40
CA ASP A 23 -43.04 14.18 5.38
C ASP A 23 -43.80 14.15 4.05
N ILE A 24 -44.29 12.98 3.60
CA ILE A 24 -45.08 12.86 2.36
C ILE A 24 -46.42 13.59 2.50
N LEU A 25 -47.09 13.46 3.64
CA LEU A 25 -48.34 14.16 3.91
C LEU A 25 -48.12 15.67 4.01
N TRP A 26 -47.03 16.10 4.66
CA TRP A 26 -46.65 17.50 4.73
C TRP A 26 -46.33 18.08 3.33
N LEU A 27 -45.61 17.31 2.50
CA LEU A 27 -45.30 17.70 1.12
C LEU A 27 -46.58 17.78 0.27
N ALA A 28 -47.50 16.83 0.41
CA ALA A 28 -48.76 16.82 -0.31
C ALA A 28 -49.64 18.02 0.05
N VAL A 29 -49.65 18.42 1.32
CA VAL A 29 -50.31 19.66 1.79
C VAL A 29 -49.64 20.89 1.19
N GLN A 30 -48.30 20.93 1.11
CA GLN A 30 -47.58 22.06 0.50
C GLN A 30 -47.65 22.13 -1.03
N MET A 31 -47.85 21.00 -1.69
CA MET A 31 -48.10 20.97 -3.13
C MET A 31 -49.52 21.44 -3.46
N ARG A 32 -50.50 21.18 -2.59
CA ARG A 32 -51.87 21.72 -2.72
C ARG A 32 -51.97 23.22 -2.42
N SER A 33 -51.18 23.74 -1.47
CA SER A 33 -51.09 25.19 -1.23
C SER A 33 -50.42 25.93 -2.40
N SER A 34 -49.52 25.26 -3.13
CA SER A 34 -48.88 25.82 -4.34
C SER A 34 -49.78 25.83 -5.58
N GLN A 35 -50.83 25.00 -5.63
CA GLN A 35 -51.85 25.00 -6.70
C GLN A 35 -53.02 25.95 -6.45
N SER A 36 -53.18 26.48 -5.23
CA SER A 36 -54.27 27.41 -4.87
C SER A 36 -53.91 28.89 -5.08
N SER A 37 -52.66 29.21 -5.43
CA SER A 37 -52.19 30.60 -5.63
C SER A 37 -52.21 31.09 -7.09
N SER A 38 -52.88 30.38 -8.00
CA SER A 38 -52.96 30.79 -9.41
C SER A 38 -54.39 30.82 -9.97
N VAL A 39 -55.36 31.32 -9.19
CA VAL A 39 -56.64 31.81 -9.72
C VAL A 39 -57.11 33.01 -8.89
N SER A 40 -56.91 34.23 -9.39
CA SER A 40 -57.81 35.38 -9.18
C SER A 40 -57.54 36.48 -10.22
N GLU A 41 -58.48 36.53 -11.16
CA GLU A 41 -59.02 37.70 -11.87
C GLU A 41 -58.06 38.75 -12.46
N THR A 42 -57.97 38.72 -13.80
CA THR A 42 -58.06 39.97 -14.56
C THR A 42 -59.08 39.80 -15.66
N GLN A 43 -60.28 40.33 -15.41
CA GLN A 43 -61.24 40.66 -16.45
C GLN A 43 -60.69 41.86 -17.23
N GLN A 44 -60.45 41.68 -18.53
CA GLN A 44 -60.60 42.78 -19.48
C GLN A 44 -61.17 42.27 -20.79
N GLN A 45 -62.22 42.95 -21.20
CA GLN A 45 -63.09 42.70 -22.34
C GLN A 45 -62.29 42.64 -23.65
N ASN A 46 -62.62 41.68 -24.53
CA ASN A 46 -63.04 42.01 -25.88
C ASN A 46 -63.72 40.82 -26.58
N SER A 47 -64.86 41.18 -27.15
CA SER A 47 -65.85 40.46 -27.95
C SER A 47 -65.31 39.73 -29.20
N ALA A 48 -65.81 38.51 -29.45
CA ALA A 48 -66.75 38.17 -30.54
C ALA A 48 -66.65 36.68 -30.98
N SER A 49 -67.78 35.96 -30.89
CA SER A 49 -68.32 34.93 -31.83
C SER A 49 -67.38 33.84 -32.43
N THR A 50 -67.65 32.53 -32.45
CA THR A 50 -68.91 31.79 -32.66
C THR A 50 -68.67 30.27 -32.43
N GLN A 51 -69.63 29.59 -31.78
CA GLN A 51 -70.11 28.19 -31.94
C GLN A 51 -69.19 27.08 -32.52
N LYS A 52 -69.02 25.97 -31.77
CA LYS A 52 -69.81 24.71 -31.82
C LYS A 52 -68.99 23.47 -31.40
N THR A 53 -69.63 22.70 -30.53
CA THR A 53 -69.39 21.32 -30.08
C THR A 53 -69.42 20.28 -31.21
N VAL A 54 -68.62 19.20 -31.10
CA VAL A 54 -69.04 17.78 -30.93
C VAL A 54 -67.88 16.82 -31.30
N SER A 55 -67.91 15.69 -30.59
CA SER A 55 -67.05 14.52 -30.41
C SER A 55 -66.68 13.62 -31.61
N ALA A 56 -65.51 12.98 -31.45
CA ALA A 56 -65.11 11.57 -31.70
C ALA A 56 -64.98 10.97 -33.13
N SER A 57 -63.72 10.67 -33.49
CA SER A 57 -63.07 9.49 -34.17
C SER A 57 -63.70 8.84 -35.44
N PRO A 58 -62.99 8.10 -36.36
CA PRO A 58 -61.61 7.53 -36.32
C PRO A 58 -60.80 7.49 -37.69
N GLN A 59 -59.59 6.86 -37.63
CA GLN A 59 -58.75 6.23 -38.69
C GLN A 59 -57.64 7.00 -39.48
N LEU A 60 -56.37 6.72 -39.07
CA LEU A 60 -55.12 6.28 -39.77
C LEU A 60 -55.04 6.36 -41.32
N PRO A 61 -53.85 6.51 -41.98
CA PRO A 61 -52.49 6.10 -41.54
C PRO A 61 -51.27 6.99 -41.97
N LEU A 62 -50.08 6.57 -41.49
CA LEU A 62 -48.71 6.75 -42.04
C LEU A 62 -47.93 8.07 -41.83
N GLU A 63 -47.01 7.94 -40.86
CA GLU A 63 -45.67 8.55 -40.69
C GLU A 63 -45.15 9.55 -41.73
N GLN A 64 -45.04 10.82 -41.29
CA GLN A 64 -43.93 11.70 -41.63
C GLN A 64 -43.52 12.49 -40.37
N ASN A 65 -42.34 12.15 -39.84
CA ASN A 65 -41.67 12.88 -38.77
C ASN A 65 -41.32 14.29 -39.24
N ILE A 66 -41.99 15.32 -38.71
CA ILE A 66 -41.58 16.72 -38.83
C ILE A 66 -41.20 17.24 -37.43
N ASN A 67 -39.89 17.45 -37.29
CA ASN A 67 -39.18 17.94 -36.12
C ASN A 67 -39.67 19.31 -35.64
N PHE A 68 -40.07 19.40 -34.37
CA PHE A 68 -39.96 20.62 -33.58
C PHE A 68 -38.70 20.54 -32.70
N SER A 69 -37.56 20.87 -33.31
CA SER A 69 -36.31 21.13 -32.60
C SER A 69 -36.36 22.52 -31.94
N LYS A 70 -36.91 22.59 -30.72
CA LYS A 70 -36.59 23.70 -29.81
C LYS A 70 -35.16 23.50 -29.32
N SER A 71 -34.22 24.24 -29.91
CA SER A 71 -32.82 24.31 -29.51
C SER A 71 -32.71 24.84 -28.08
N ILE A 72 -32.72 23.92 -27.12
CA ILE A 72 -32.08 24.15 -25.83
C ILE A 72 -30.59 24.20 -26.15
N ASN A 73 -30.04 25.41 -26.30
CA ASN A 73 -28.60 25.63 -26.38
C ASN A 73 -27.96 25.20 -25.07
N LYS A 74 -27.70 23.89 -24.91
CA LYS A 74 -26.65 23.38 -24.05
C LYS A 74 -25.37 24.03 -24.55
N THR A 75 -24.80 24.92 -23.75
CA THR A 75 -23.43 25.38 -23.95
C THR A 75 -22.51 24.20 -23.60
N GLU A 76 -22.32 23.31 -24.58
CA GLU A 76 -21.34 22.23 -24.55
C GLU A 76 -19.97 22.81 -24.87
N ALA A 77 -19.00 22.59 -23.99
CA ALA A 77 -17.63 23.06 -24.19
C ALA A 77 -16.92 22.16 -25.21
N ASN A 78 -16.44 22.75 -26.31
CA ASN A 78 -15.56 22.10 -27.28
C ASN A 78 -14.10 22.33 -26.85
N ALA A 79 -13.34 21.27 -26.59
CA ALA A 79 -11.92 21.36 -26.27
C ALA A 79 -11.07 20.90 -27.46
N ASN A 80 -10.03 21.67 -27.80
CA ASN A 80 -9.01 21.29 -28.79
C ASN A 80 -7.88 20.54 -28.07
N VAL A 81 -7.34 19.47 -28.68
CA VAL A 81 -6.37 18.58 -28.00
C VAL A 81 -4.95 19.16 -27.89
N TYR A 82 -4.63 20.28 -28.57
CA TYR A 82 -3.33 20.96 -28.48
C TYR A 82 -3.47 22.50 -28.50
N PRO A 83 -2.68 23.26 -27.72
CA PRO A 83 -2.62 24.73 -27.81
C PRO A 83 -1.57 25.23 -28.83
N GLN A 84 -1.84 26.36 -29.47
CA GLN A 84 -0.86 27.13 -30.27
C GLN A 84 0.21 27.78 -29.37
N SER A 85 1.47 27.77 -29.80
CA SER A 85 2.53 28.63 -29.27
C SER A 85 2.25 30.08 -29.61
N SER A 86 2.36 30.97 -28.63
CA SER A 86 2.04 32.39 -28.74
C SER A 86 3.20 33.17 -29.38
N GLN A 87 3.41 32.98 -30.68
CA GLN A 87 4.13 33.89 -31.57
C GLN A 87 3.62 33.63 -32.99
N ASP A 88 2.49 34.24 -33.34
CA ASP A 88 2.21 34.81 -34.67
C ASP A 88 0.76 35.33 -34.72
N ASN A 89 0.61 36.57 -35.17
CA ASN A 89 -0.68 37.24 -35.33
C ASN A 89 -1.32 36.82 -36.65
N ASN A 90 -2.64 36.60 -36.61
CA ASN A 90 -3.58 36.46 -37.72
C ASN A 90 -3.36 35.26 -38.67
N GLU A 91 -3.92 34.09 -38.33
CA GLU A 91 -4.52 33.17 -39.30
C GLU A 91 -5.48 32.16 -38.62
N THR A 92 -6.49 31.71 -39.37
CA THR A 92 -7.68 30.96 -38.95
C THR A 92 -7.43 29.66 -38.17
N SER A 93 -8.27 29.41 -37.15
CA SER A 93 -8.23 28.27 -36.22
C SER A 93 -8.25 26.88 -36.90
N SER A 94 -7.16 26.10 -36.78
CA SER A 94 -7.02 24.74 -37.34
C SER A 94 -6.85 23.64 -36.27
N GLY A 95 -7.83 23.49 -35.37
CA GLY A 95 -7.88 22.36 -34.44
C GLY A 95 -9.25 21.68 -34.47
N LEU A 96 -9.29 20.36 -34.64
CA LEU A 96 -10.53 19.56 -34.59
C LEU A 96 -11.11 19.61 -33.16
N PRO A 97 -12.31 20.19 -32.95
CA PRO A 97 -12.93 20.29 -31.64
C PRO A 97 -13.45 18.93 -31.18
N ILE A 98 -12.98 18.44 -30.03
CA ILE A 98 -13.40 17.15 -29.48
C ILE A 98 -14.47 17.34 -28.40
N LYS A 99 -15.56 16.58 -28.52
CA LYS A 99 -16.59 16.42 -27.48
C LYS A 99 -16.28 15.20 -26.60
N VAL A 100 -16.11 15.38 -25.30
CA VAL A 100 -15.96 14.28 -24.32
C VAL A 100 -17.13 14.34 -23.33
N PRO A 101 -17.83 13.22 -23.04
CA PRO A 101 -18.85 13.20 -22.01
C PRO A 101 -18.20 13.46 -20.64
N THR A 102 -18.56 14.57 -19.98
CA THR A 102 -18.03 14.91 -18.67
C THR A 102 -18.69 14.04 -17.61
N ALA A 103 -17.92 13.16 -16.95
CA ALA A 103 -18.37 12.51 -15.73
C ALA A 103 -18.61 13.59 -14.65
N GLN A 104 -19.66 13.44 -13.82
CA GLN A 104 -19.92 14.38 -12.72
C GLN A 104 -18.71 14.44 -11.78
N ALA A 105 -18.15 15.64 -11.57
CA ALA A 105 -16.94 15.79 -10.78
C ALA A 105 -17.23 15.82 -9.27
N LEU A 106 -18.38 16.39 -8.86
CA LEU A 106 -18.85 16.39 -7.49
C LEU A 106 -19.76 15.18 -7.23
N ARG A 107 -19.21 14.17 -6.55
CA ARG A 107 -19.95 12.97 -6.13
C ARG A 107 -20.98 13.32 -5.03
N ASN A 108 -22.01 12.49 -4.88
CA ASN A 108 -22.99 12.60 -3.78
C ASN A 108 -23.69 13.96 -3.64
N LYS A 109 -23.95 14.65 -4.77
CA LYS A 109 -24.51 16.01 -4.82
C LYS A 109 -25.76 16.21 -3.95
N LEU A 110 -26.64 15.20 -3.88
CA LEU A 110 -27.85 15.23 -3.06
C LEU A 110 -27.54 15.20 -1.55
N GLU A 111 -26.60 14.36 -1.14
CA GLU A 111 -26.19 14.21 0.26
C GLU A 111 -25.39 15.41 0.75
N ILE A 112 -24.52 15.97 -0.09
CA ILE A 112 -23.84 17.25 0.16
C ILE A 112 -24.87 18.37 0.37
N SER A 113 -25.89 18.45 -0.50
CA SER A 113 -26.99 19.39 -0.34
C SER A 113 -27.76 19.17 0.97
N ARG A 114 -28.06 17.92 1.34
CA ARG A 114 -28.69 17.59 2.63
C ARG A 114 -27.84 17.99 3.82
N SER A 115 -26.51 17.88 3.71
CA SER A 115 -25.55 18.21 4.76
C SER A 115 -25.48 19.71 5.07
N LEU A 116 -25.83 20.57 4.11
CA LEU A 116 -25.91 22.03 4.30
C LEU A 116 -27.26 22.49 4.92
N LYS A 117 -28.25 21.62 5.07
CA LYS A 117 -29.58 21.97 5.64
C LYS A 117 -29.52 22.71 6.98
N PRO A 118 -28.63 22.39 7.94
CA PRO A 118 -28.56 23.08 9.23
C PRO A 118 -28.32 24.60 9.11
N LEU A 119 -27.74 25.08 8.00
CA LEU A 119 -27.51 26.50 7.76
C LEU A 119 -28.75 27.25 7.25
N LYS A 120 -29.84 26.56 6.91
CA LYS A 120 -31.07 27.13 6.37
C LYS A 120 -31.93 27.77 7.48
N ARG A 121 -31.41 28.84 8.09
CA ARG A 121 -32.06 29.61 9.16
C ARG A 121 -32.51 30.98 8.65
N ARG A 122 -33.70 31.42 9.07
CA ARG A 122 -34.20 32.78 8.80
C ARG A 122 -34.14 33.64 10.06
N VAL A 123 -33.69 34.88 9.90
CA VAL A 123 -33.61 35.90 10.95
C VAL A 123 -34.39 37.14 10.53
N PRO A 124 -34.87 37.95 11.48
CA PRO A 124 -35.42 39.26 11.17
C PRO A 124 -34.44 40.10 10.35
N SER A 125 -34.93 40.65 9.24
CA SER A 125 -34.21 41.65 8.44
C SER A 125 -34.06 42.92 9.26
N ARG A 126 -32.95 43.63 9.09
CA ARG A 126 -32.72 44.92 9.77
C ARG A 126 -33.21 46.10 8.96
N ASN A 127 -33.37 45.92 7.64
CA ASN A 127 -33.56 47.00 6.69
C ASN A 127 -34.85 46.86 5.88
N GLU A 128 -35.49 45.69 5.94
CA GLU A 128 -36.69 45.37 5.17
C GLU A 128 -37.81 45.01 6.13
N PHE A 129 -38.92 45.74 6.04
CA PHE A 129 -40.11 45.55 6.86
C PHE A 129 -41.28 45.25 5.93
N ILE A 130 -42.10 44.28 6.32
CA ILE A 130 -43.32 43.89 5.62
C ILE A 130 -44.52 44.19 6.51
N LEU A 131 -45.70 44.26 5.89
CA LEU A 131 -46.95 44.41 6.61
C LEU A 131 -47.26 43.13 7.37
N ASP A 132 -47.53 43.24 8.68
CA ASP A 132 -48.15 42.17 9.44
C ASP A 132 -49.65 42.24 9.23
N GLU A 133 -50.15 41.49 8.25
CA GLU A 133 -51.55 41.55 7.81
C GLU A 133 -52.52 41.26 8.95
N ILE A 134 -52.19 40.30 9.82
CA ILE A 134 -53.04 39.89 10.95
C ILE A 134 -53.01 40.96 12.02
N ALA A 135 -51.83 41.39 12.48
CA ALA A 135 -51.72 42.41 13.52
C ALA A 135 -52.29 43.76 13.05
N THR A 136 -52.17 44.07 11.75
CA THR A 136 -52.80 45.24 11.14
C THR A 136 -54.32 45.12 11.15
N ALA A 137 -54.88 43.98 10.74
CA ALA A 137 -56.32 43.75 10.75
C ALA A 137 -56.91 43.79 12.16
N GLU A 138 -56.25 43.17 13.14
CA GLU A 138 -56.64 43.19 14.56
C GLU A 138 -56.63 44.61 15.12
N ARG A 139 -55.54 45.36 14.90
CA ARG A 139 -55.43 46.75 15.36
C ARG A 139 -56.48 47.67 14.72
N ILE A 140 -56.77 47.49 13.44
CA ILE A 140 -57.83 48.24 12.76
C ILE A 140 -59.20 47.89 13.36
N ALA A 141 -59.46 46.61 13.65
CA ALA A 141 -60.72 46.16 14.24
C ALA A 141 -60.91 46.70 15.67
N GLU A 142 -59.85 46.76 16.47
CA GLU A 142 -59.89 47.21 17.86
C GLU A 142 -59.85 48.74 18.02
N GLU A 143 -58.89 49.40 17.35
CA GLU A 143 -58.61 50.83 17.54
C GLU A 143 -59.35 51.72 16.53
N LYS A 144 -59.93 51.15 15.46
CA LYS A 144 -60.56 51.85 14.32
C LYS A 144 -59.64 52.85 13.61
N LEU A 145 -58.33 52.67 13.71
CA LEU A 145 -57.30 53.46 13.04
C LEU A 145 -56.64 52.64 11.91
N LEU A 146 -56.64 53.18 10.68
CA LEU A 146 -56.03 52.55 9.50
C LEU A 146 -54.51 52.75 9.47
N LEU A 147 -53.82 52.23 10.49
CA LEU A 147 -52.36 52.30 10.60
C LEU A 147 -51.73 50.91 10.41
N PRO A 148 -50.89 50.71 9.39
CA PRO A 148 -50.25 49.41 9.14
C PRO A 148 -49.26 49.06 10.27
N VAL A 149 -49.38 47.84 10.80
CA VAL A 149 -48.39 47.27 11.72
C VAL A 149 -47.31 46.61 10.87
N MET A 150 -46.10 47.14 10.96
CA MET A 150 -44.95 46.63 10.21
C MET A 150 -44.16 45.65 11.08
N CYS A 151 -43.79 44.51 10.51
CA CYS A 151 -42.85 43.56 11.14
C CYS A 151 -41.62 43.35 10.25
N PRO A 152 -40.43 43.07 10.82
CA PRO A 152 -39.24 42.83 10.02
C PRO A 152 -39.42 41.61 9.11
N ALA A 153 -39.06 41.76 7.83
CA ALA A 153 -39.09 40.66 6.86
C ALA A 153 -38.19 39.51 7.34
N ARG A 154 -38.54 38.26 7.06
CA ARG A 154 -37.72 37.09 7.41
C ARG A 154 -36.71 36.82 6.29
N ASP A 155 -35.44 37.11 6.54
CA ASP A 155 -34.36 36.96 5.58
C ASP A 155 -33.36 35.86 5.98
N ARG A 156 -32.60 35.34 5.01
CA ARG A 156 -31.52 34.37 5.24
C ARG A 156 -30.40 35.05 6.04
N TRP A 157 -29.90 34.32 7.03
CA TRP A 157 -28.97 34.87 8.01
C TRP A 157 -27.52 34.93 7.56
N LEU A 158 -27.11 34.13 6.57
CA LEU A 158 -25.73 34.06 6.07
C LEU A 158 -25.60 34.47 4.60
N GLU A 159 -24.51 35.15 4.28
CA GLU A 159 -23.96 35.36 2.94
C GLU A 159 -22.65 34.57 2.81
N VAL A 160 -22.36 33.97 1.65
CA VAL A 160 -21.12 33.21 1.44
C VAL A 160 -20.12 34.02 0.62
N ALA A 161 -18.91 34.18 1.15
CA ALA A 161 -17.73 34.52 0.38
C ALA A 161 -16.95 33.23 0.08
N LEU A 162 -17.13 32.72 -1.15
CA LEU A 162 -16.45 31.54 -1.66
C LEU A 162 -15.11 31.96 -2.26
N VAL A 163 -14.03 31.73 -1.52
CA VAL A 163 -12.67 32.10 -1.89
C VAL A 163 -11.97 30.86 -2.46
N ILE A 164 -11.53 30.93 -3.70
CA ILE A 164 -10.89 29.81 -4.40
C ILE A 164 -9.40 30.12 -4.50
N ASP A 165 -8.56 29.22 -3.98
CA ASP A 165 -7.12 29.27 -4.18
C ASP A 165 -6.78 29.12 -5.67
N GLU A 166 -5.89 29.98 -6.16
CA GLU A 166 -5.41 29.99 -7.55
C GLU A 166 -3.99 29.45 -7.68
N GLY A 167 -3.57 28.62 -6.71
CA GLY A 167 -2.36 27.80 -6.79
C GLY A 167 -2.30 26.92 -8.04
N THR A 168 -1.08 26.58 -8.45
CA THR A 168 -0.79 25.86 -9.71
C THR A 168 -1.43 24.49 -9.82
N SER A 169 -1.81 23.85 -8.73
CA SER A 169 -2.46 22.53 -8.67
C SER A 169 -3.99 22.60 -8.64
N MET A 170 -4.56 23.80 -8.45
CA MET A 170 -6.00 24.00 -8.30
C MET A 170 -6.80 23.85 -9.62
N PHE A 171 -6.12 23.74 -10.77
CA PHE A 171 -6.79 23.48 -12.06
C PHE A 171 -7.54 22.14 -12.08
N LEU A 172 -7.05 21.13 -11.35
CA LEU A 172 -7.66 19.79 -11.27
C LEU A 172 -9.07 19.83 -10.69
N TRP A 173 -9.30 20.77 -9.78
CA TRP A 173 -10.53 20.86 -9.00
C TRP A 173 -11.54 21.84 -9.59
N GLN A 174 -11.24 22.51 -10.71
CA GLN A 174 -12.11 23.56 -11.26
C GLN A 174 -13.54 23.09 -11.54
N GLN A 175 -13.70 21.88 -12.09
CA GLN A 175 -15.03 21.33 -12.36
C GLN A 175 -15.78 21.00 -11.06
N THR A 176 -15.10 20.41 -10.08
CA THR A 176 -15.65 20.13 -8.74
C THR A 176 -16.07 21.43 -8.04
N ILE A 177 -15.24 22.47 -8.11
CA ILE A 177 -15.51 23.82 -7.57
C ILE A 177 -16.70 24.47 -8.27
N LYS A 178 -16.79 24.37 -9.60
CA LYS A 178 -17.91 24.90 -10.38
C LYS A 178 -19.22 24.23 -9.99
N GLU A 179 -19.23 22.90 -9.86
CA GLU A 179 -20.41 22.14 -9.45
C GLU A 179 -20.82 22.44 -8.00
N PHE A 180 -19.85 22.61 -7.10
CA PHE A 180 -20.10 22.98 -5.70
C PHE A 180 -20.63 24.42 -5.57
N LYS A 181 -20.07 25.37 -6.31
CA LYS A 181 -20.60 26.74 -6.41
C LYS A 181 -22.07 26.73 -6.84
N GLN A 182 -22.38 26.02 -7.92
CA GLN A 182 -23.75 25.91 -8.42
C GLN A 182 -24.69 25.25 -7.39
N LEU A 183 -24.17 24.34 -6.56
CA LEU A 183 -24.92 23.74 -5.46
C LEU A 183 -25.24 24.79 -4.40
N LEU A 184 -24.25 25.58 -3.95
CA LEU A 184 -24.46 26.64 -2.94
C LEU A 184 -25.47 27.69 -3.41
N GLU A 185 -25.37 28.14 -4.67
CA GLU A 185 -26.29 29.11 -5.28
C GLU A 185 -27.74 28.59 -5.32
N ARG A 186 -27.93 27.28 -5.54
CA ARG A 186 -29.26 26.65 -5.67
C ARG A 186 -29.81 26.09 -4.35
N HIS A 187 -29.02 26.04 -3.28
CA HIS A 187 -29.41 25.40 -2.02
C HIS A 187 -30.49 26.17 -1.24
N GLY A 188 -30.44 27.51 -1.33
CA GLY A 188 -31.40 28.39 -0.68
C GLY A 188 -31.19 28.62 0.81
N ALA A 189 -30.07 28.17 1.40
CA ALA A 189 -29.65 28.53 2.77
C ALA A 189 -29.01 29.93 2.85
N PHE A 190 -28.38 30.40 1.77
CA PHE A 190 -27.60 31.63 1.75
C PHE A 190 -28.33 32.78 1.05
N ARG A 191 -28.18 34.00 1.56
CA ARG A 191 -28.71 35.22 0.94
C ARG A 191 -28.09 35.47 -0.43
N ASP A 192 -26.77 35.37 -0.49
CA ASP A 192 -25.94 35.60 -1.67
C ASP A 192 -24.69 34.72 -1.59
N VAL A 193 -24.11 34.37 -2.74
CA VAL A 193 -22.90 33.56 -2.89
C VAL A 193 -21.95 34.27 -3.83
N ARG A 194 -20.91 34.90 -3.29
CA ARG A 194 -19.91 35.65 -4.06
C ARG A 194 -18.63 34.85 -4.19
N THR A 195 -18.08 34.80 -5.41
CA THR A 195 -16.85 34.05 -5.70
C THR A 195 -15.65 34.96 -5.86
N TRP A 196 -14.55 34.63 -5.18
CA TRP A 196 -13.29 35.36 -5.22
C TRP A 196 -12.15 34.41 -5.55
N GLY A 197 -11.19 34.84 -6.36
CA GLY A 197 -9.91 34.17 -6.55
C GLY A 197 -8.90 34.73 -5.56
N LEU A 198 -8.20 33.84 -4.85
CA LEU A 198 -7.10 34.15 -3.95
C LEU A 198 -5.79 33.93 -4.70
N PHE A 199 -5.02 35.00 -4.89
CA PHE A 199 -3.71 34.91 -5.53
C PHE A 199 -2.68 35.71 -4.75
N THR A 200 -1.41 35.37 -4.95
CA THR A 200 -0.28 36.01 -4.27
C THR A 200 0.59 36.71 -5.31
N ASP A 201 1.01 37.94 -5.03
CA ASP A 201 1.92 38.68 -5.90
C ASP A 201 3.40 38.25 -5.69
N LYS A 202 4.32 38.88 -6.43
CA LYS A 202 5.75 38.59 -6.35
C LYS A 202 6.35 38.91 -4.97
N ASP A 203 5.71 39.78 -4.20
CA ASP A 203 6.15 40.20 -2.85
C ASP A 203 5.50 39.34 -1.75
N SER A 204 4.94 38.17 -2.12
CA SER A 204 4.23 37.27 -1.21
C SER A 204 2.99 37.90 -0.54
N LYS A 205 2.42 38.96 -1.13
CA LYS A 205 1.22 39.62 -0.61
C LYS A 205 -0.03 39.01 -1.24
N VAL A 206 -1.01 38.74 -0.38
CA VAL A 206 -2.27 38.10 -0.76
C VAL A 206 -3.26 39.16 -1.24
N TRP A 207 -3.85 38.90 -2.41
CA TRP A 207 -4.84 39.75 -3.04
C TRP A 207 -6.06 38.93 -3.47
N LEU A 208 -7.19 39.62 -3.60
CA LEU A 208 -8.43 39.04 -4.09
C LEU A 208 -8.83 39.61 -5.44
N ARG A 209 -9.43 38.76 -6.26
CA ARG A 209 -10.07 39.18 -7.51
C ARG A 209 -11.49 38.61 -7.63
N PRO A 210 -12.49 39.41 -8.04
CA PRO A 210 -13.84 38.89 -8.27
C PRO A 210 -13.86 37.86 -9.41
N ARG A 211 -14.62 36.77 -9.25
CA ARG A 211 -14.87 35.76 -10.31
C ARG A 211 -16.32 35.78 -10.81
N THR A 212 -16.83 36.98 -11.11
CA THR A 212 -18.14 37.21 -11.73
C THR A 212 -18.09 37.00 -13.25
N GLY A 213 -19.20 36.58 -13.85
CA GLY A 213 -19.29 36.03 -15.21
C GLY A 213 -18.74 36.88 -16.37
N ASN A 214 -18.63 36.24 -17.54
CA ASN A 214 -17.95 36.53 -18.83
C ASN A 214 -17.69 37.96 -19.37
N LEU A 215 -17.82 39.05 -18.62
CA LEU A 215 -17.61 40.41 -19.13
C LEU A 215 -16.77 41.28 -18.19
N SER A 216 -15.80 41.97 -18.80
CA SER A 216 -14.96 43.08 -18.30
C SER A 216 -13.62 42.65 -17.65
N ARG A 217 -12.46 42.70 -18.33
CA ARG A 217 -11.73 43.91 -18.82
C ARG A 217 -11.53 45.01 -17.75
N GLN A 218 -11.06 44.62 -16.56
CA GLN A 218 -10.08 45.32 -15.71
C GLN A 218 -10.09 44.61 -14.34
N LYS A 219 -9.16 43.69 -14.09
CA LYS A 219 -9.09 42.93 -12.83
C LYS A 219 -8.56 43.85 -11.72
N ARG A 220 -9.44 44.62 -11.08
CA ARG A 220 -9.10 45.41 -9.89
C ARG A 220 -8.75 44.43 -8.76
N LEU A 221 -7.57 44.61 -8.17
CA LEU A 221 -7.12 43.82 -7.03
C LEU A 221 -7.73 44.41 -5.77
N HIS A 222 -8.30 43.55 -4.94
CA HIS A 222 -8.97 43.93 -3.70
C HIS A 222 -8.15 43.44 -2.51
N ASN A 223 -8.07 44.26 -1.47
CA ASN A 223 -7.48 43.85 -0.21
C ASN A 223 -8.42 42.85 0.49
N PRO A 224 -7.93 41.73 1.02
CA PRO A 224 -8.75 40.78 1.77
C PRO A 224 -9.61 41.38 2.89
N ARG A 225 -9.17 42.48 3.51
CA ARG A 225 -9.91 43.18 4.56
C ARG A 225 -11.21 43.85 4.07
N GLU A 226 -11.34 44.13 2.77
CA GLU A 226 -12.56 44.69 2.18
C GLU A 226 -13.76 43.74 2.26
N LEU A 227 -13.51 42.44 2.43
CA LEU A 227 -14.56 41.44 2.60
C LEU A 227 -15.11 41.33 4.02
N ILE A 228 -14.58 42.04 5.01
CA ILE A 228 -15.10 41.98 6.37
C ILE A 228 -16.47 42.66 6.40
N ASP A 229 -17.53 41.90 6.71
CA ASP A 229 -18.89 42.44 6.88
C ASP A 229 -19.07 42.96 8.32
N PRO A 230 -19.35 44.26 8.53
CA PRO A 230 -19.59 44.82 9.86
C PRO A 230 -20.76 44.17 10.60
N ASN A 231 -21.69 43.52 9.88
CA ASN A 231 -22.85 42.85 10.48
C ASN A 231 -22.55 41.41 10.92
N GLY A 232 -21.37 40.87 10.64
CA GLY A 232 -20.96 39.53 11.03
C GLY A 232 -21.77 38.40 10.39
N ARG A 233 -22.47 38.65 9.27
CA ARG A 233 -23.34 37.66 8.59
C ARG A 233 -22.64 36.94 7.44
N ARG A 234 -21.37 37.23 7.17
CA ARG A 234 -20.59 36.60 6.12
C ARG A 234 -19.92 35.32 6.61
N LEU A 235 -20.14 34.23 5.87
CA LEU A 235 -19.47 32.95 6.01
C LEU A 235 -18.35 32.85 4.96
N PHE A 236 -17.11 32.69 5.41
CA PHE A 236 -15.97 32.50 4.51
C PHE A 236 -15.73 31.00 4.29
N ILE A 237 -15.72 30.60 3.03
CA ILE A 237 -15.40 29.23 2.60
C ILE A 237 -14.21 29.32 1.66
N ILE A 238 -13.04 28.86 2.11
CA ILE A 238 -11.82 28.82 1.32
C ILE A 238 -11.68 27.42 0.72
N ILE A 239 -11.61 27.29 -0.60
CA ILE A 239 -11.31 26.01 -1.25
C ILE A 239 -9.85 26.01 -1.67
N SER A 240 -9.06 25.10 -1.12
CA SER A 240 -7.61 25.00 -1.37
C SER A 240 -7.11 23.58 -1.16
N ASP A 241 -6.02 23.23 -1.84
CA ASP A 241 -5.21 22.05 -1.53
C ASP A 241 -4.12 22.33 -0.46
N CYS A 242 -3.96 23.59 -0.05
CA CYS A 242 -3.03 24.07 0.96
C CYS A 242 -1.55 23.78 0.66
N VAL A 243 -1.17 23.67 -0.63
CA VAL A 243 0.19 23.35 -1.07
C VAL A 243 0.96 24.52 -1.69
N SER A 244 0.31 25.66 -1.98
CA SER A 244 1.00 26.80 -2.59
C SER A 244 2.03 27.44 -1.63
N PRO A 245 3.12 28.05 -2.13
CA PRO A 245 4.15 28.67 -1.26
C PRO A 245 3.60 29.70 -0.28
N ALA A 246 2.51 30.38 -0.64
CA ALA A 246 1.84 31.37 0.20
C ALA A 246 1.17 30.79 1.46
N TRP A 247 0.89 29.48 1.46
CA TRP A 247 0.47 28.78 2.67
C TRP A 247 1.67 28.51 3.58
N TYR A 248 2.81 28.07 3.02
CA TYR A 248 4.00 27.70 3.79
C TYR A 248 4.67 28.92 4.44
N ASN A 249 4.67 30.08 3.78
CA ASN A 249 5.23 31.31 4.33
C ASN A 249 4.25 32.08 5.24
N GLY A 250 3.06 31.52 5.52
CA GLY A 250 2.06 32.10 6.41
C GLY A 250 1.31 33.33 5.86
N ALA A 251 1.53 33.75 4.61
CA ALA A 251 0.85 34.90 4.02
C ALA A 251 -0.67 34.70 3.94
N VAL A 252 -1.11 33.49 3.58
CA VAL A 252 -2.53 33.12 3.59
C VAL A 252 -3.07 33.05 5.01
N THR A 253 -2.32 32.51 5.97
CA THR A 253 -2.75 32.44 7.39
C THR A 253 -3.01 33.82 7.99
N LYS A 254 -2.15 34.81 7.71
CA LYS A 254 -2.36 36.22 8.10
C LYS A 254 -3.65 36.80 7.50
N THR A 255 -3.98 36.38 6.29
CA THR A 255 -5.23 36.78 5.63
C THR A 255 -6.45 36.11 6.27
N LEU A 256 -6.37 34.81 6.54
CA LEU A 256 -7.42 34.07 7.24
C LEU A 256 -7.71 34.66 8.62
N ALA A 257 -6.67 35.11 9.34
CA ALA A 257 -6.81 35.76 10.64
C ALA A 257 -7.75 36.95 10.61
N ALA A 258 -7.67 37.77 9.55
CA ALA A 258 -8.53 38.95 9.40
C ALA A 258 -10.02 38.58 9.27
N TRP A 259 -10.34 37.42 8.69
CA TRP A 259 -11.73 36.95 8.53
C TRP A 259 -12.20 36.14 9.73
N ALA A 260 -11.38 35.20 10.19
CA ALA A 260 -11.68 34.27 11.27
C ALA A 260 -11.87 34.96 12.63
N ASN A 261 -11.31 36.15 12.81
CA ASN A 261 -11.53 36.97 14.01
C ASN A 261 -12.91 37.66 14.04
N THR A 262 -13.54 37.88 12.88
CA THR A 262 -14.82 38.62 12.77
C THR A 262 -16.00 37.76 12.33
N SER A 263 -15.72 36.63 11.68
CA SER A 263 -16.72 35.83 10.97
C SER A 263 -16.36 34.34 10.96
N PRO A 264 -17.35 33.44 10.86
CA PRO A 264 -17.09 32.02 10.68
C PRO A 264 -16.34 31.79 9.36
N THR A 265 -15.21 31.09 9.46
CA THR A 265 -14.27 30.87 8.36
C THR A 265 -13.88 29.40 8.32
N THR A 266 -13.94 28.75 7.16
CA THR A 266 -13.56 27.34 7.00
C THR A 266 -12.66 27.15 5.79
N ILE A 267 -11.80 26.14 5.84
CA ILE A 267 -11.12 25.61 4.66
C ILE A 267 -11.83 24.33 4.23
N ILE A 268 -12.24 24.26 2.96
CA ILE A 268 -12.58 23.02 2.29
C ILE A 268 -11.30 22.52 1.62
N GLN A 269 -10.73 21.49 2.22
CA GLN A 269 -9.55 20.83 1.72
C GLN A 269 -9.97 19.81 0.66
N VAL A 270 -9.51 20.03 -0.58
CA VAL A 270 -9.88 19.22 -1.75
C VAL A 270 -9.12 17.89 -1.80
N LEU A 271 -7.98 17.79 -1.09
CA LEU A 271 -7.29 16.54 -0.87
C LEU A 271 -7.99 15.71 0.21
N PRO A 272 -7.98 14.36 0.11
CA PRO A 272 -8.46 13.50 1.18
C PRO A 272 -7.59 13.62 2.42
N GLU A 273 -8.16 13.30 3.57
CA GLU A 273 -7.58 13.53 4.90
C GLU A 273 -6.19 12.91 5.09
N TRP A 274 -5.96 11.70 4.55
CA TRP A 274 -4.66 11.03 4.62
C TRP A 274 -3.55 11.71 3.82
N LEU A 275 -3.88 12.68 2.95
CA LEU A 275 -2.89 13.50 2.24
C LEU A 275 -2.68 14.87 2.91
N TRP A 276 -3.41 15.21 3.97
CA TRP A 276 -3.28 16.52 4.63
C TRP A 276 -1.90 16.72 5.26
N GLU A 277 -1.27 15.64 5.73
CA GLU A 277 0.12 15.63 6.24
C GLU A 277 1.15 16.09 5.19
N ARG A 278 0.79 16.07 3.90
CA ARG A 278 1.64 16.52 2.78
C ARG A 278 1.33 17.94 2.30
N SER A 279 0.38 18.61 2.96
CA SER A 279 0.08 20.02 2.78
C SER A 279 0.59 20.81 3.98
N THR A 280 0.43 22.13 3.97
CA THR A 280 0.75 22.96 5.14
C THR A 280 -0.03 22.59 6.40
N LEU A 281 -1.16 21.88 6.27
CA LEU A 281 -1.90 21.36 7.42
C LEU A 281 -1.11 20.30 8.19
N GLY A 282 -0.18 19.59 7.56
CA GLY A 282 0.71 18.64 8.24
C GLY A 282 1.73 19.30 9.16
N LEU A 283 1.96 20.60 9.01
CA LEU A 283 2.80 21.41 9.89
C LEU A 283 2.01 22.06 11.04
N ALA A 284 0.69 21.88 11.06
CA ALA A 284 -0.22 22.49 12.03
C ALA A 284 -0.83 21.44 12.96
N GLU A 285 -1.08 21.83 14.20
CA GLU A 285 -1.69 20.93 15.19
C GLU A 285 -3.17 20.70 14.89
N SER A 286 -3.58 19.44 14.86
CA SER A 286 -4.98 19.07 14.61
C SER A 286 -5.80 19.10 15.90
N ILE A 287 -6.99 19.71 15.83
CA ILE A 287 -7.88 19.93 16.97
C ILE A 287 -9.34 19.63 16.62
N LEU A 288 -10.17 19.41 17.65
CA LEU A 288 -11.61 19.34 17.51
C LEU A 288 -12.26 20.65 17.98
N LEU A 289 -13.12 21.20 17.14
CA LEU A 289 -13.82 22.47 17.34
C LEU A 289 -15.32 22.23 17.50
N ARG A 290 -15.93 22.92 18.46
CA ARG A 290 -17.39 22.98 18.62
C ARG A 290 -17.86 24.40 18.91
N SER A 291 -19.17 24.65 18.74
CA SER A 291 -19.78 25.94 19.05
C SER A 291 -21.10 25.78 19.79
N LEU A 292 -21.31 26.61 20.82
CA LEU A 292 -22.58 26.70 21.56
C LEU A 292 -23.54 27.75 20.96
N ALA A 293 -23.06 28.60 20.06
CA ALA A 293 -23.83 29.67 19.44
C ALA A 293 -23.70 29.66 17.92
N PRO A 294 -24.77 30.03 17.20
CA PRO A 294 -24.78 30.03 15.74
C PRO A 294 -23.90 31.17 15.18
N GLY A 295 -23.03 30.85 14.22
CA GLY A 295 -22.28 31.83 13.42
C GLY A 295 -21.20 32.61 14.18
N VAL A 296 -20.64 32.06 15.25
CA VAL A 296 -19.56 32.70 16.01
C VAL A 296 -18.26 32.81 15.18
N PRO A 297 -17.44 33.86 15.40
CA PRO A 297 -16.08 33.91 14.89
C PRO A 297 -15.24 32.73 15.39
N ASN A 298 -14.27 32.30 14.59
CA ASN A 298 -13.53 31.08 14.86
C ASN A 298 -12.78 31.09 16.19
N GLN A 299 -12.30 32.24 16.65
CA GLN A 299 -11.57 32.33 17.91
C GLN A 299 -12.44 32.04 19.14
N GLN A 300 -13.75 32.25 19.02
CA GLN A 300 -14.74 31.91 20.04
C GLN A 300 -15.17 30.44 20.00
N LEU A 301 -14.68 29.65 19.04
CA LEU A 301 -14.92 28.21 19.02
C LEU A 301 -14.24 27.55 20.22
N ILE A 302 -14.97 26.62 20.81
CA ILE A 302 -14.51 25.82 21.93
C ILE A 302 -13.65 24.70 21.35
N MET A 303 -12.38 24.71 21.72
CA MET A 303 -11.45 23.62 21.44
C MET A 303 -11.68 22.50 22.45
N THR A 304 -11.81 21.27 21.97
CA THR A 304 -11.74 20.08 22.82
C THR A 304 -10.38 19.45 22.56
N ALA A 305 -9.42 19.68 23.46
CA ALA A 305 -8.06 19.19 23.30
C ALA A 305 -7.97 17.69 23.61
N LEU A 306 -7.09 16.97 22.90
CA LEU A 306 -6.41 15.81 23.47
C LEU A 306 -5.47 16.34 24.57
N ASP A 307 -5.36 15.65 25.71
CA ASP A 307 -4.76 16.07 27.00
C ASP A 307 -3.26 16.48 27.00
N LEU A 308 -2.69 16.87 25.86
CA LEU A 308 -1.26 17.14 25.65
C LEU A 308 -0.91 18.61 25.34
N LEU A 309 -1.88 19.51 25.12
CA LEU A 309 -1.63 20.91 24.77
C LEU A 309 -1.68 21.81 26.02
N ASN A 310 -0.59 22.55 26.28
CA ASN A 310 -0.54 23.57 27.32
C ASN A 310 -1.24 24.86 26.88
N GLU A 311 -1.62 25.74 27.82
CA GLU A 311 -2.21 27.05 27.48
C GLU A 311 -1.27 27.89 26.58
N SER A 312 0.05 27.74 26.73
CA SER A 312 1.06 28.37 25.87
C SER A 312 0.96 27.95 24.40
N ASP A 313 0.48 26.74 24.11
CA ASP A 313 0.47 26.17 22.76
C ASP A 313 -0.70 26.70 21.90
N VAL A 314 -1.63 27.42 22.53
CA VAL A 314 -2.84 27.99 21.90
C VAL A 314 -2.72 29.52 21.72
N VAL A 315 -1.87 30.17 22.52
CA VAL A 315 -1.60 31.61 22.40
C VAL A 315 -1.00 31.92 21.02
N ASN A 316 -1.43 33.01 20.39
CA ASN A 316 -1.03 33.42 19.03
C ASN A 316 -1.29 32.40 17.90
N LYS A 317 -2.22 31.46 18.07
CA LYS A 317 -2.66 30.55 16.98
C LYS A 317 -4.10 30.81 16.53
N LEU A 318 -4.36 30.51 15.26
CA LEU A 318 -5.63 30.68 14.58
C LEU A 318 -6.37 29.35 14.49
N LYS A 319 -7.54 29.28 15.13
CA LYS A 319 -8.45 28.13 15.02
C LYS A 319 -9.12 28.16 13.66
N ILE A 320 -8.89 27.17 12.80
CA ILE A 320 -9.56 27.05 11.50
C ILE A 320 -10.19 25.67 11.36
N PRO A 321 -11.52 25.56 11.25
CA PRO A 321 -12.19 24.34 10.78
C PRO A 321 -11.70 23.96 9.38
N VAL A 322 -11.37 22.68 9.20
CA VAL A 322 -10.96 22.12 7.91
C VAL A 322 -11.83 20.91 7.62
N VAL A 323 -12.47 20.93 6.46
CA VAL A 323 -13.45 19.91 6.05
C VAL A 323 -13.16 19.40 4.64
N THR A 324 -13.61 18.19 4.34
CA THR A 324 -13.61 17.65 2.96
C THR A 324 -14.94 17.95 2.27
N LEU A 325 -15.01 17.70 0.95
CA LEU A 325 -16.27 17.69 0.20
C LEU A 325 -17.09 16.39 0.40
N GLU A 326 -16.97 15.75 1.57
CA GLU A 326 -17.74 14.56 1.92
C GLU A 326 -18.98 14.93 2.77
N PRO A 327 -20.13 14.23 2.60
CA PRO A 327 -21.37 14.56 3.30
C PRO A 327 -21.22 14.64 4.82
N GLU A 328 -20.54 13.68 5.45
CA GLU A 328 -20.39 13.63 6.90
C GLU A 328 -19.53 14.78 7.44
N SER A 329 -18.40 15.06 6.79
CA SER A 329 -17.51 16.18 7.16
C SER A 329 -18.25 17.52 7.07
N LEU A 330 -19.00 17.75 5.97
CA LEU A 330 -19.79 18.96 5.79
C LEU A 330 -20.95 19.04 6.79
N LYS A 331 -21.61 17.93 7.10
CA LYS A 331 -22.74 17.87 8.04
C LYS A 331 -22.28 18.23 9.46
N ASN A 332 -21.14 17.72 9.90
CA ASN A 332 -20.62 18.03 11.24
C ASN A 332 -20.24 19.51 11.36
N TRP A 333 -19.57 20.05 10.34
CA TRP A 333 -19.24 21.46 10.28
C TRP A 333 -20.46 22.38 10.21
N THR A 334 -21.45 22.08 9.37
CA THR A 334 -22.66 22.93 9.24
C THR A 334 -23.49 22.93 10.52
N ARG A 335 -23.57 21.80 11.24
CA ARG A 335 -24.21 21.71 12.55
C ARG A 335 -23.45 22.51 13.60
N MET A 336 -22.12 22.44 13.61
CA MET A 336 -21.29 23.28 14.49
C MET A 336 -21.54 24.77 14.21
N VAL A 337 -21.50 25.21 12.94
CA VAL A 337 -21.76 26.62 12.58
C VAL A 337 -23.19 27.03 12.94
N ALA A 338 -24.16 26.11 12.89
CA ALA A 338 -25.52 26.36 13.36
C ALA A 338 -25.67 26.41 14.90
N GLY A 339 -24.60 26.19 15.67
CA GLY A 339 -24.57 26.24 17.13
C GLY A 339 -25.03 24.94 17.81
N ALA A 340 -24.94 23.79 17.13
CA ALA A 340 -25.22 22.50 17.75
C ALA A 340 -24.05 22.10 18.68
N GLY A 341 -24.15 22.44 19.96
CA GLY A 341 -23.08 22.32 20.96
C GLY A 341 -22.48 20.94 21.19
N GLU A 342 -23.22 19.88 20.83
CA GLU A 342 -22.78 18.48 20.93
C GLU A 342 -21.92 18.03 19.74
N VAL A 343 -21.90 18.79 18.63
CA VAL A 343 -21.24 18.39 17.39
C VAL A 343 -19.85 19.01 17.31
N GLN A 344 -18.87 18.16 17.09
CA GLN A 344 -17.49 18.56 16.86
C GLN A 344 -17.13 18.46 15.38
N THR A 345 -16.24 19.34 14.93
CA THR A 345 -15.64 19.29 13.59
C THR A 345 -14.13 19.38 13.70
N LYS A 346 -13.43 18.77 12.73
CA LYS A 346 -11.97 18.82 12.68
C LYS A 346 -11.51 20.22 12.32
N GLY A 347 -10.46 20.68 12.98
CA GLY A 347 -9.82 21.96 12.73
C GLY A 347 -8.32 21.89 12.97
N PHE A 348 -7.65 22.99 12.71
CA PHE A 348 -6.21 23.13 12.89
C PHE A 348 -5.88 24.44 13.60
N LEU A 349 -4.78 24.44 14.36
CA LEU A 349 -4.17 25.63 14.94
C LEU A 349 -3.06 26.13 14.01
N LEU A 350 -3.32 27.22 13.28
CA LEU A 350 -2.34 27.84 12.37
C LEU A 350 -1.60 28.98 13.07
N ALA A 351 -0.28 29.06 12.99
CA ALA A 351 0.48 30.16 13.60
C ALA A 351 0.17 31.53 12.92
N LEU A 352 -0.14 32.56 13.72
CA LEU A 352 -0.50 33.90 13.24
C LEU A 352 0.73 34.74 12.86
N ASP A 353 1.74 34.64 13.70
CA ASP A 353 3.05 35.17 13.40
C ASP A 353 3.65 34.18 12.43
N GLY A 354 4.14 34.68 11.30
CA GLY A 354 5.16 33.95 10.56
C GLY A 354 6.41 33.94 11.42
N GLU A 355 6.36 33.35 12.63
CA GLU A 355 7.44 32.49 13.08
C GLU A 355 7.67 31.63 11.85
N ILE A 356 8.70 32.03 11.10
CA ILE A 356 9.51 31.11 10.34
C ILE A 356 9.62 29.97 11.34
N LEU A 357 8.86 28.90 11.13
CA LEU A 357 9.10 27.67 11.84
C LEU A 357 10.61 27.54 11.71
N ASP A 358 11.31 27.64 12.82
CA ASP A 358 12.71 27.30 12.93
C ASP A 358 12.73 25.77 12.78
N VAL A 359 12.31 25.31 11.59
CA VAL A 359 13.04 24.31 10.87
C VAL A 359 14.41 24.95 10.77
N SER A 360 15.20 24.68 11.80
CA SER A 360 16.62 24.96 11.89
C SER A 360 17.16 25.14 10.50
N SER A 361 17.77 26.30 10.28
CA SER A 361 18.57 26.71 9.14
C SER A 361 19.60 25.66 8.69
N GLU A 362 19.09 24.54 8.19
CA GLU A 362 19.73 23.41 7.51
C GLU A 362 18.86 22.97 6.32
N SER A 363 17.60 23.41 6.22
CA SER A 363 16.70 22.99 5.13
C SER A 363 16.19 24.11 4.21
N THR A 364 16.73 25.34 4.31
CA THR A 364 16.44 26.40 3.33
C THR A 364 17.67 26.92 2.57
N GLU A 365 18.88 26.50 2.93
CA GLU A 365 20.03 26.50 2.00
C GLU A 365 20.06 25.26 1.09
N ASN A 366 19.19 24.27 1.35
CA ASN A 366 18.97 23.13 0.46
C ASN A 366 17.95 23.41 -0.66
N SER A 367 17.61 24.68 -0.92
CA SER A 367 16.96 25.09 -2.17
C SER A 367 18.00 25.08 -3.31
N ASN A 368 18.36 23.86 -3.74
CA ASN A 368 18.84 23.45 -5.07
C ASN A 368 19.69 22.16 -5.00
N ILE A 369 19.39 21.21 -4.10
CA ILE A 369 19.70 19.82 -4.45
C ILE A 369 18.68 19.44 -5.53
N GLU A 370 19.05 19.58 -6.80
CA GLU A 370 18.29 19.01 -7.90
C GLU A 370 18.22 17.49 -7.70
N LEU A 371 17.16 17.03 -7.04
CA LEU A 371 16.91 15.61 -6.86
C LEU A 371 16.93 14.94 -8.24
N THR A 372 17.75 13.91 -8.39
CA THR A 372 17.85 13.15 -9.64
C THR A 372 16.52 12.49 -9.96
N ALA A 373 16.26 12.20 -11.24
CA ALA A 373 15.06 11.52 -11.70
C ALA A 373 14.76 10.22 -10.91
N LYS A 374 15.81 9.46 -10.57
CA LYS A 374 15.72 8.21 -9.81
C LYS A 374 15.29 8.45 -8.36
N GLN A 375 15.82 9.46 -7.69
CA GLN A 375 15.43 9.83 -6.31
C GLN A 375 13.99 10.35 -6.26
N ARG A 376 13.58 11.17 -7.24
CA ARG A 376 12.19 11.65 -7.35
C ARG A 376 11.22 10.48 -7.55
N LEU A 377 11.57 9.53 -8.41
CA LEU A 377 10.74 8.33 -8.64
C LEU A 377 10.71 7.39 -7.43
N GLN A 378 11.82 7.20 -6.70
CA GLN A 378 11.85 6.43 -5.45
C GLN A 378 10.98 7.07 -4.37
N ARG A 379 11.07 8.40 -4.20
CA ARG A 379 10.21 9.15 -3.28
C ARG A 379 8.73 9.00 -3.64
N PHE A 380 8.39 9.07 -4.93
CA PHE A 380 7.04 8.79 -5.41
C PHE A 380 6.60 7.34 -5.09
N ARG A 381 7.46 6.34 -5.29
CA ARG A 381 7.11 4.93 -5.05
C ARG A 381 6.85 4.60 -3.58
N LEU A 382 7.55 5.25 -2.66
CA LEU A 382 7.38 5.09 -1.21
C LEU A 382 6.11 5.76 -0.69
N THR A 383 5.64 6.81 -1.36
CA THR A 383 4.58 7.69 -0.86
C THR A 383 3.27 7.59 -1.63
N ALA A 384 3.27 7.13 -2.89
CA ALA A 384 2.08 7.07 -3.73
C ALA A 384 1.30 5.76 -3.57
N SER A 385 -0.03 5.87 -3.60
CA SER A 385 -0.94 4.74 -3.59
C SER A 385 -0.64 3.77 -4.74
N PRO A 386 -0.95 2.46 -4.61
CA PRO A 386 -0.79 1.51 -5.71
C PRO A 386 -1.49 1.95 -7.00
N MET A 387 -2.66 2.58 -6.88
CA MET A 387 -3.43 3.10 -8.02
C MET A 387 -2.75 4.30 -8.67
N ALA A 388 -2.20 5.24 -7.89
CA ALA A 388 -1.42 6.36 -8.42
C ALA A 388 -0.12 5.90 -9.11
N ARG A 389 0.57 4.90 -8.53
CA ARG A 389 1.75 4.27 -9.15
C ARG A 389 1.41 3.60 -10.49
N LYS A 390 0.29 2.86 -10.53
CA LYS A 390 -0.20 2.24 -11.76
C LYS A 390 -0.57 3.29 -12.81
N LEU A 391 -1.28 4.35 -12.42
CA LEU A 391 -1.61 5.47 -13.30
C LEU A 391 -0.36 6.15 -13.87
N ALA A 392 0.65 6.45 -13.05
CA ALA A 392 1.91 7.05 -13.51
C ALA A 392 2.65 6.14 -14.51
N GLY A 393 2.62 4.82 -14.29
CA GLY A 393 3.17 3.84 -15.22
C GLY A 393 2.48 3.86 -16.59
N LEU A 394 1.15 3.83 -16.62
CA LEU A 394 0.39 3.88 -17.88
C LEU A 394 0.56 5.24 -18.60
N LEU A 395 0.68 6.34 -17.86
CA LEU A 395 0.92 7.68 -18.43
C LEU A 395 2.32 7.81 -19.06
N ALA A 396 3.28 6.96 -18.69
CA ALA A 396 4.62 6.97 -19.29
C ALA A 396 4.59 6.54 -20.77
N ALA A 397 3.60 5.75 -21.19
CA ALA A 397 3.42 5.27 -22.55
C ALA A 397 2.66 6.23 -23.48
N VAL A 398 2.20 7.38 -22.99
CA VAL A 398 1.38 8.33 -23.76
C VAL A 398 1.76 9.79 -23.51
N PRO A 399 1.39 10.73 -24.41
CA PRO A 399 1.37 12.16 -24.09
C PRO A 399 0.45 12.44 -22.88
N ILE A 400 0.86 13.31 -21.96
CA ILE A 400 0.13 13.52 -20.70
C ILE A 400 -0.73 14.79 -20.81
N SER A 401 -2.04 14.59 -20.91
CA SER A 401 -3.06 15.64 -20.83
C SER A 401 -4.25 15.15 -20.00
N LEU A 402 -5.03 16.06 -19.41
CA LEU A 402 -6.23 15.66 -18.64
C LEU A 402 -7.20 14.78 -19.45
N PRO A 403 -7.50 15.07 -20.73
CA PRO A 403 -8.35 14.20 -21.53
C PRO A 403 -7.81 12.77 -21.66
N ILE A 404 -6.50 12.60 -21.82
CA ILE A 404 -5.85 11.27 -21.91
C ILE A 404 -5.87 10.58 -20.54
N VAL A 405 -5.59 11.30 -19.45
CA VAL A 405 -5.72 10.77 -18.07
C VAL A 405 -7.13 10.25 -17.83
N ARG A 406 -8.17 11.03 -18.18
CA ARG A 406 -9.58 10.63 -18.05
C ARG A 406 -9.91 9.43 -18.92
N LEU A 407 -9.38 9.34 -20.14
CA LEU A 407 -9.56 8.19 -21.02
C LEU A 407 -8.98 6.91 -20.39
N ILE A 408 -7.74 6.95 -19.88
CA ILE A 408 -7.10 5.82 -19.20
C ILE A 408 -7.89 5.41 -17.95
N GLN A 409 -8.41 6.38 -17.18
CA GLN A 409 -9.29 6.08 -16.05
C GLN A 409 -10.57 5.36 -16.48
N GLN A 410 -11.17 5.72 -17.61
CA GLN A 410 -12.41 5.08 -18.08
C GLN A 410 -12.19 3.69 -18.68
N THR A 411 -11.09 3.48 -19.41
CA THR A 411 -10.86 2.26 -20.17
C THR A 411 -10.07 1.21 -19.41
N MET A 412 -9.08 1.62 -18.61
CA MET A 412 -8.12 0.71 -17.97
C MET A 412 -8.11 0.78 -16.45
N LEU A 413 -8.44 1.94 -15.86
CA LEU A 413 -8.41 2.16 -14.41
C LEU A 413 -9.74 2.68 -13.87
N GLN A 414 -10.84 1.94 -14.09
CA GLN A 414 -12.21 2.37 -13.74
C GLN A 414 -12.42 2.71 -12.25
N LYS A 415 -11.60 2.12 -11.36
CA LYS A 415 -11.62 2.40 -9.91
C LYS A 415 -10.80 3.65 -9.52
N SER A 416 -10.12 4.31 -10.46
CA SER A 416 -9.28 5.48 -10.19
C SER A 416 -10.11 6.75 -10.01
N SER A 417 -9.82 7.55 -8.99
CA SER A 417 -10.46 8.82 -8.67
C SER A 417 -9.55 10.03 -8.97
N GLN A 418 -10.08 11.25 -8.85
CA GLN A 418 -9.29 12.49 -8.98
C GLN A 418 -8.15 12.57 -7.95
N VAL A 419 -8.28 11.89 -6.81
CA VAL A 419 -7.24 11.82 -5.77
C VAL A 419 -5.97 11.17 -6.32
N HIS A 420 -6.07 10.05 -7.04
CA HIS A 420 -4.89 9.39 -7.58
C HIS A 420 -4.21 10.22 -8.67
N VAL A 421 -4.99 11.04 -9.40
CA VAL A 421 -4.44 12.00 -10.37
C VAL A 421 -3.68 13.11 -9.65
N ALA A 422 -4.25 13.63 -8.54
CA ALA A 422 -3.58 14.60 -7.69
C ALA A 422 -2.29 14.03 -7.07
N GLU A 423 -2.28 12.78 -6.62
CA GLU A 423 -1.07 12.13 -6.12
C GLU A 423 0.06 12.10 -7.15
N VAL A 424 -0.24 11.80 -8.42
CA VAL A 424 0.76 11.77 -9.50
C VAL A 424 1.28 13.18 -9.85
N LEU A 425 0.38 14.17 -9.89
CA LEU A 425 0.75 15.55 -10.24
C LEU A 425 1.49 16.27 -9.11
N LEU A 426 1.11 16.02 -7.86
CA LEU A 426 1.73 16.63 -6.68
C LEU A 426 3.01 15.91 -6.22
N ALA A 427 3.31 14.75 -6.79
CA ALA A 427 4.51 13.97 -6.47
C ALA A 427 5.84 14.60 -6.93
N GLY A 428 5.79 15.70 -7.68
CA GLY A 428 6.99 16.37 -8.19
C GLY A 428 7.73 15.56 -9.25
N ILE A 429 7.01 14.69 -9.98
CA ILE A 429 7.52 13.87 -11.10
C ILE A 429 7.08 14.39 -12.48
N LEU A 430 6.11 15.31 -12.53
CA LEU A 430 5.59 15.95 -13.73
C LEU A 430 5.91 17.46 -13.75
N LYS A 431 6.10 18.03 -14.95
CA LYS A 431 6.24 19.47 -15.20
C LYS A 431 5.26 19.92 -16.28
N PRO A 432 4.62 21.09 -16.15
CA PRO A 432 3.80 21.65 -17.23
C PRO A 432 4.68 22.13 -18.39
N LEU A 433 4.26 21.88 -19.63
CA LEU A 433 4.96 22.30 -20.85
C LEU A 433 4.60 23.74 -21.31
N SER A 434 3.64 24.39 -20.66
CA SER A 434 3.17 25.75 -21.01
C SER A 434 2.97 26.58 -19.75
N LEU A 435 3.20 27.90 -19.85
CA LEU A 435 2.88 28.85 -18.77
C LEU A 435 1.37 28.87 -18.54
N VAL A 436 0.94 28.50 -17.33
CA VAL A 436 -0.47 28.46 -16.94
C VAL A 436 -0.98 29.89 -16.77
N ASN A 437 -1.63 30.43 -17.80
CA ASN A 437 -2.29 31.74 -17.74
C ASN A 437 -3.81 31.58 -17.56
N ASP A 438 -4.43 32.60 -16.93
CA ASP A 438 -5.83 32.62 -16.47
C ASP A 438 -6.94 32.31 -17.51
N ASN A 439 -6.61 32.28 -18.80
CA ASN A 439 -7.56 32.06 -19.90
C ASN A 439 -7.32 30.73 -20.65
N VAL A 440 -6.42 29.87 -20.18
CA VAL A 440 -6.18 28.56 -20.79
C VAL A 440 -7.22 27.57 -20.26
N ASP A 441 -8.00 27.00 -21.17
CA ASP A 441 -8.90 25.89 -20.89
C ASP A 441 -8.12 24.74 -20.24
N THR A 442 -8.60 24.21 -19.10
CA THR A 442 -7.90 23.20 -18.29
C THR A 442 -7.57 21.94 -19.07
N ASP A 443 -8.39 21.61 -20.08
CA ASP A 443 -8.19 20.44 -20.92
C ASP A 443 -7.07 20.65 -21.97
N LYS A 444 -6.49 21.86 -22.06
CA LYS A 444 -5.38 22.23 -22.97
C LYS A 444 -4.00 22.24 -22.30
N ILE A 445 -3.91 22.05 -20.97
CA ILE A 445 -2.63 22.02 -20.26
C ILE A 445 -1.95 20.66 -20.49
N GLN A 446 -0.73 20.70 -21.01
CA GLN A 446 0.09 19.51 -21.23
C GLN A 446 1.17 19.37 -20.17
N PHE A 447 1.41 18.13 -19.76
CA PHE A 447 2.45 17.76 -18.82
C PHE A 447 3.47 16.88 -19.53
N ASP A 448 4.70 16.95 -19.07
CA ASP A 448 5.69 15.93 -19.35
C ASP A 448 6.35 15.49 -18.04
N PHE A 449 6.95 14.31 -18.06
CA PHE A 449 7.79 13.89 -16.95
C PHE A 449 9.03 14.79 -16.87
N ILE A 450 9.53 14.99 -15.65
CA ILE A 450 10.88 15.51 -15.46
C ILE A 450 11.86 14.54 -16.17
N GLU A 451 12.89 15.09 -16.78
CA GLU A 451 13.84 14.37 -17.63
C GLU A 451 14.36 13.09 -16.95
N GLY A 452 14.36 11.96 -17.68
CA GLY A 452 14.75 10.64 -17.16
C GLY A 452 13.67 9.84 -16.42
N ILE A 453 12.60 10.46 -15.90
CA ILE A 453 11.56 9.72 -15.15
C ILE A 453 10.69 8.85 -16.07
N ARG A 454 10.36 9.36 -17.28
CA ARG A 454 9.54 8.61 -18.25
C ARG A 454 10.18 7.28 -18.61
N ASP A 455 11.50 7.28 -18.85
CA ASP A 455 12.22 6.08 -19.25
C ASP A 455 12.28 5.04 -18.13
N LEU A 456 12.52 5.47 -16.89
CA LEU A 456 12.50 4.62 -15.70
C LEU A 456 11.11 4.01 -15.39
N LEU A 457 10.03 4.73 -15.71
CA LEU A 457 8.67 4.22 -15.56
C LEU A 457 8.33 3.20 -16.65
N LEU A 458 8.70 3.48 -17.90
CA LEU A 458 8.52 2.55 -19.00
C LEU A 458 9.34 1.26 -18.82
N ASP A 459 10.48 1.31 -18.12
CA ASP A 459 11.29 0.11 -17.79
C ASP A 459 10.63 -0.79 -16.73
N ALA A 460 9.74 -0.22 -15.92
CA ALA A 460 9.13 -0.90 -14.77
C ALA A 460 7.70 -1.42 -15.04
N VAL A 461 7.07 -0.99 -16.14
CA VAL A 461 5.70 -1.40 -16.51
C VAL A 461 5.78 -2.56 -17.51
N PRO A 462 5.03 -3.66 -17.31
CA PRO A 462 4.97 -4.75 -18.26
C PRO A 462 4.63 -4.26 -19.67
N LEU A 463 5.37 -4.73 -20.69
CA LEU A 463 5.20 -4.35 -22.09
C LEU A 463 3.75 -4.54 -22.57
N THR A 464 3.06 -5.57 -22.09
CA THR A 464 1.64 -5.85 -22.39
C THR A 464 0.71 -4.72 -21.96
N GLU A 465 0.95 -4.09 -20.81
CA GLU A 465 0.15 -2.96 -20.33
C GLU A 465 0.45 -1.70 -21.17
N SER A 466 1.72 -1.44 -21.49
CA SER A 466 2.13 -0.30 -22.33
C SER A 466 1.58 -0.37 -23.76
N THR A 467 1.56 -1.55 -24.38
CA THR A 467 0.98 -1.77 -25.71
C THR A 467 -0.54 -1.68 -25.71
N GLU A 468 -1.19 -2.13 -24.64
CA GLU A 468 -2.64 -2.05 -24.50
C GLU A 468 -3.11 -0.59 -24.36
N VAL A 469 -2.39 0.25 -23.60
CA VAL A 469 -2.68 1.69 -23.52
C VAL A 469 -2.61 2.34 -24.91
N LEU A 470 -1.55 2.06 -25.66
CA LEU A 470 -1.36 2.61 -27.01
C LEU A 470 -2.46 2.13 -27.96
N ARG A 471 -2.81 0.84 -27.94
CA ARG A 471 -3.89 0.28 -28.77
C ARG A 471 -5.23 0.97 -28.48
N ARG A 472 -5.60 1.12 -27.20
CA ARG A 472 -6.85 1.77 -26.79
C ARG A 472 -6.89 3.24 -27.16
N LEU A 473 -5.76 3.94 -27.04
CA LEU A 473 -5.66 5.34 -27.43
C LEU A 473 -5.73 5.49 -28.96
N SER A 474 -5.08 4.61 -29.72
CA SER A 474 -5.16 4.57 -31.19
C SER A 474 -6.57 4.24 -31.68
N GLU A 475 -7.26 3.27 -31.09
CA GLU A 475 -8.67 2.96 -31.39
C GLU A 475 -9.59 4.15 -31.13
N TYR A 476 -9.39 4.81 -29.99
CA TYR A 476 -10.17 5.99 -29.60
C TYR A 476 -9.91 7.20 -30.51
N LEU A 477 -8.66 7.42 -30.92
CA LEU A 477 -8.28 8.51 -31.83
C LEU A 477 -8.74 8.22 -33.27
N ALA A 478 -8.58 6.99 -33.76
CA ALA A 478 -9.02 6.58 -35.09
C ALA A 478 -10.55 6.71 -35.25
N GLN A 479 -11.32 6.14 -34.31
CA GLN A 479 -12.78 6.21 -34.31
C GLN A 479 -13.31 7.66 -34.29
N ARG A 480 -12.57 8.59 -33.68
CA ARG A 480 -12.94 10.01 -33.59
C ARG A 480 -12.43 10.88 -34.74
N ALA A 481 -11.32 10.49 -35.36
CA ALA A 481 -10.82 11.11 -36.58
C ALA A 481 -11.64 10.70 -37.83
N GLY A 482 -12.58 9.74 -37.67
CA GLY A 482 -13.33 9.18 -38.80
C GLY A 482 -12.47 8.25 -39.66
N LEU A 483 -11.35 7.76 -39.12
CA LEU A 483 -10.38 6.89 -39.78
C LEU A 483 -10.50 5.48 -39.20
N SER A 484 -10.22 4.49 -40.03
CA SER A 484 -9.95 3.13 -39.54
C SER A 484 -8.63 3.10 -38.75
N VAL A 485 -8.48 2.10 -37.88
CA VAL A 485 -7.25 1.90 -37.09
C VAL A 485 -6.04 1.71 -38.01
N ASP A 486 -6.25 1.09 -39.17
CA ASP A 486 -5.21 0.87 -40.19
C ASP A 486 -4.82 2.17 -40.90
N GLU A 487 -5.77 3.05 -41.22
CA GLU A 487 -5.50 4.38 -41.80
C GLU A 487 -4.75 5.29 -40.80
N PHE A 488 -5.15 5.28 -39.53
CA PHE A 488 -4.46 6.03 -38.47
C PHE A 488 -3.02 5.52 -38.25
N THR A 489 -2.83 4.20 -38.32
CA THR A 489 -1.50 3.57 -38.21
C THR A 489 -0.63 3.88 -39.43
N ALA A 490 -1.19 3.89 -40.64
CA ALA A 490 -0.49 4.29 -41.86
C ALA A 490 -0.03 5.75 -41.81
N MET A 491 -0.84 6.66 -41.24
CA MET A 491 -0.46 8.07 -41.04
C MET A 491 0.64 8.27 -39.99
N LEU A 492 0.76 7.36 -39.02
CA LEU A 492 1.87 7.37 -38.05
C LEU A 492 3.19 6.94 -38.69
N VAL A 493 3.15 5.92 -39.56
CA VAL A 493 4.32 5.33 -40.23
C VAL A 493 4.85 6.20 -41.37
N ASN A 494 3.98 6.91 -42.10
CA ASN A 494 4.39 7.79 -43.18
C ASN A 494 3.73 9.18 -43.07
N PRO A 495 4.40 10.17 -42.44
CA PRO A 495 3.88 11.53 -42.28
C PRO A 495 3.58 12.24 -43.60
N ALA A 496 4.19 11.80 -44.73
CA ALA A 496 3.95 12.38 -46.05
C ALA A 496 2.60 11.96 -46.67
N LEU A 497 1.88 10.99 -46.09
CA LEU A 497 0.50 10.67 -46.47
C LEU A 497 -0.53 11.64 -45.84
N ALA A 498 -0.13 12.48 -44.88
CA ALA A 498 -1.01 13.42 -44.18
C ALA A 498 -1.16 14.79 -44.88
N VAL A 499 -0.69 14.90 -46.14
CA VAL A 499 -0.48 16.19 -46.83
C VAL A 499 -1.76 16.96 -47.17
N ASP A 500 -2.94 16.32 -47.18
CA ASP A 500 -4.21 17.00 -47.49
C ASP A 500 -5.00 17.52 -46.27
N SER A 501 -4.48 17.38 -45.04
CA SER A 501 -5.16 17.93 -43.85
C SER A 501 -4.19 18.63 -42.89
N SER A 502 -4.03 19.94 -43.10
CA SER A 502 -3.20 20.86 -42.31
C SER A 502 -3.48 20.87 -40.80
N SER A 503 -4.56 20.23 -40.34
CA SER A 503 -4.91 20.08 -38.93
C SER A 503 -4.41 18.78 -38.29
N SER A 504 -3.95 17.78 -39.06
CA SER A 504 -3.61 16.45 -38.54
C SER A 504 -2.13 16.31 -38.13
N SER A 505 -1.23 17.12 -38.72
CA SER A 505 0.23 16.98 -38.54
C SER A 505 0.74 17.34 -37.14
N ILE A 506 0.08 18.27 -36.43
CA ILE A 506 0.48 18.72 -35.08
C ILE A 506 0.15 17.68 -34.00
N PHE A 507 -0.90 16.88 -34.21
CA PHE A 507 -1.40 15.89 -33.24
C PHE A 507 -0.57 14.60 -33.24
N ILE A 508 0.06 14.29 -34.38
CA ILE A 508 0.77 13.04 -34.64
C ILE A 508 2.20 13.08 -34.06
N ARG A 509 2.84 14.26 -33.98
CA ARG A 509 4.28 14.38 -33.64
C ARG A 509 4.67 13.92 -32.23
N PRO A 510 4.05 14.38 -31.12
CA PRO A 510 4.42 13.91 -29.77
C PRO A 510 4.02 12.44 -29.53
N PHE A 511 2.92 12.01 -30.16
CA PHE A 511 2.43 10.64 -30.09
C PHE A 511 3.35 9.67 -30.84
N ALA A 512 3.83 10.03 -32.03
CA ALA A 512 4.78 9.25 -32.81
C ALA A 512 6.14 9.08 -32.11
N GLN A 513 6.66 10.14 -31.46
CA GLN A 513 7.91 10.06 -30.68
C GLN A 513 7.80 9.10 -29.49
N ILE A 514 6.69 9.16 -28.74
CA ILE A 514 6.47 8.27 -27.60
C ILE A 514 6.21 6.83 -28.08
N THR A 515 5.47 6.67 -29.19
CA THR A 515 5.23 5.37 -29.82
C THR A 515 6.54 4.74 -30.30
N ALA A 516 7.44 5.52 -30.93
CA ALA A 516 8.78 5.04 -31.33
C ALA A 516 9.63 4.59 -30.13
N LYS A 517 9.57 5.32 -29.01
CA LYS A 517 10.26 4.92 -27.75
C LYS A 517 9.72 3.61 -27.17
N VAL A 518 8.42 3.36 -27.24
CA VAL A 518 7.79 2.10 -26.79
C VAL A 518 8.11 0.96 -27.76
N LEU A 519 8.04 1.20 -29.07
CA LEU A 519 8.36 0.23 -30.13
C LEU A 519 9.83 -0.23 -30.09
N ARG A 520 10.77 0.67 -29.79
CA ARG A 520 12.20 0.33 -29.61
C ARG A 520 12.40 -0.71 -28.50
N ARG A 521 11.60 -0.64 -27.43
CA ARG A 521 11.68 -1.54 -26.27
C ARG A 521 11.07 -2.92 -26.53
N LEU A 522 10.25 -3.08 -27.58
CA LEU A 522 9.71 -4.37 -28.02
C LEU A 522 10.76 -5.21 -28.78
N GLY A 523 11.88 -4.62 -29.20
CA GLY A 523 12.98 -5.32 -29.85
C GLY A 523 12.62 -5.92 -31.21
N GLY A 524 13.61 -6.51 -31.90
CA GLY A 524 13.42 -7.19 -33.19
C GLY A 524 12.85 -6.27 -34.28
N LYS A 525 11.83 -6.76 -35.00
CA LYS A 525 11.19 -6.05 -36.13
C LYS A 525 10.58 -4.68 -35.75
N TYR A 526 10.23 -4.48 -34.47
CA TYR A 526 9.70 -3.20 -33.99
C TYR A 526 10.77 -2.12 -33.82
N THR A 527 12.05 -2.52 -33.72
CA THR A 527 13.18 -1.57 -33.72
C THR A 527 13.42 -0.99 -35.12
N GLU A 528 13.16 -1.76 -36.18
CA GLU A 528 13.17 -1.27 -37.55
C GLU A 528 12.03 -0.30 -37.80
N LEU A 529 10.81 -0.64 -37.34
CA LEU A 529 9.65 0.27 -37.38
C LEU A 529 9.88 1.57 -36.58
N ALA A 530 10.52 1.49 -35.41
CA ALA A 530 10.91 2.68 -34.63
C ALA A 530 11.97 3.53 -35.36
N LYS A 531 12.93 2.88 -36.05
CA LYS A 531 13.94 3.54 -36.89
C LYS A 531 13.36 4.11 -38.19
N GLU A 532 12.19 3.69 -38.65
CA GLU A 532 11.47 4.31 -39.78
C GLU A 532 10.67 5.55 -39.33
N LEU A 533 10.23 5.58 -38.06
CA LEU A 533 9.51 6.71 -37.45
C LEU A 533 10.43 7.90 -37.05
N GLU A 534 11.72 7.66 -36.83
CA GLU A 534 12.73 8.65 -36.37
C GLU A 534 13.39 9.56 -37.46
N PRO A 535 13.70 9.11 -38.71
CA PRO A 535 14.55 9.84 -39.66
C PRO A 535 13.88 11.02 -40.38
N SER A 536 12.55 11.04 -40.50
CA SER A 536 11.83 12.12 -41.21
C SER A 536 11.80 13.47 -40.46
N TYR A 537 12.55 13.62 -39.36
CA TYR A 537 12.41 14.75 -38.44
C TYR A 537 13.71 15.51 -38.10
N GLN A 538 14.88 15.13 -38.65
CA GLN A 538 16.19 15.72 -38.27
C GLN A 538 16.74 16.83 -39.18
N GLU A 539 16.12 17.16 -40.32
CA GLU A 539 16.71 18.08 -41.31
C GLU A 539 16.46 19.60 -41.12
N LEU A 540 15.86 20.07 -40.01
CA LEU A 540 15.46 21.49 -39.88
C LEU A 540 16.06 22.25 -38.69
N SER A 541 17.22 21.86 -38.16
CA SER A 541 17.90 22.67 -37.14
C SER A 541 19.43 22.62 -37.21
N GLN A 542 20.03 23.37 -38.13
CA GLN A 542 21.43 23.78 -38.05
C GLN A 542 21.53 25.28 -38.36
N ASP A 543 22.12 26.05 -37.44
CA ASP A 543 22.97 27.20 -37.78
C ASP A 543 24.03 27.45 -36.69
N ASN A 544 25.23 27.77 -37.17
CA ASN A 544 26.56 27.76 -36.52
C ASN A 544 26.89 28.97 -35.61
N ILE A 545 27.76 28.78 -34.60
CA ILE A 545 28.62 29.85 -34.03
C ILE A 545 30.06 29.33 -33.85
N SER A 546 31.05 30.15 -34.25
CA SER A 546 32.49 29.83 -34.40
C SER A 546 33.31 29.95 -33.11
N ILE A 547 34.21 28.99 -32.88
CA ILE A 547 35.02 28.75 -31.67
C ILE A 547 36.06 29.86 -31.38
N GLN A 548 36.46 30.67 -32.37
CA GLN A 548 37.47 31.71 -32.16
C GLN A 548 36.98 32.93 -31.37
N GLU A 549 35.66 33.20 -31.33
CA GLU A 549 35.09 34.29 -30.51
C GLU A 549 35.01 33.92 -29.02
N ILE A 550 34.83 32.63 -28.71
CA ILE A 550 34.75 32.16 -27.31
C ILE A 550 36.10 32.30 -26.60
N ILE A 551 37.21 32.01 -27.30
CA ILE A 551 38.57 32.10 -26.74
C ILE A 551 38.96 33.55 -26.42
N LYS A 552 38.47 34.51 -27.20
CA LYS A 552 38.70 35.94 -26.94
C LYS A 552 37.92 36.42 -25.71
N THR A 553 36.71 35.88 -25.51
CA THR A 553 35.78 36.21 -24.42
C THR A 553 36.18 35.60 -23.06
N LEU A 554 36.93 34.49 -23.05
CA LEU A 554 37.45 33.87 -21.81
C LEU A 554 38.61 34.63 -21.16
N ASN A 555 39.29 35.49 -21.90
CA ASN A 555 40.36 36.34 -21.39
C ASN A 555 39.90 37.77 -21.09
N ASP A 556 38.58 38.01 -21.07
CA ASP A 556 37.99 39.29 -20.71
C ASP A 556 38.20 39.60 -19.22
N LYS A 557 38.31 40.88 -18.84
CA LYS A 557 38.57 41.28 -17.45
C LYS A 557 37.28 41.24 -16.61
N ASP A 558 36.10 41.25 -17.23
CA ASP A 558 34.81 41.09 -16.56
C ASP A 558 34.57 39.61 -16.15
N THR A 559 34.03 39.41 -14.95
CA THR A 559 33.93 38.09 -14.32
C THR A 559 32.67 37.34 -14.75
N ASP A 560 31.60 38.05 -15.10
CA ASP A 560 30.33 37.43 -15.51
C ASP A 560 30.36 37.02 -16.99
N VAL A 561 31.08 37.79 -17.83
CA VAL A 561 31.33 37.46 -19.24
C VAL A 561 32.18 36.19 -19.37
N ARG A 562 33.19 36.03 -18.49
CA ARG A 562 33.98 34.79 -18.40
C ARG A 562 33.17 33.58 -17.95
N LYS A 563 32.23 33.74 -17.01
CA LYS A 563 31.33 32.65 -16.55
C LYS A 563 30.39 32.16 -17.65
N ILE A 564 29.89 33.08 -18.48
CA ILE A 564 29.02 32.72 -19.60
C ILE A 564 29.82 31.98 -20.69
N ALA A 565 31.02 32.45 -21.01
CA ALA A 565 31.91 31.76 -21.95
C ALA A 565 32.34 30.37 -21.42
N ALA A 566 32.54 30.21 -20.10
CA ALA A 566 32.84 28.92 -19.47
C ALA A 566 31.65 27.95 -19.51
N SER A 567 30.42 28.43 -19.30
CA SER A 567 29.19 27.62 -19.43
C SER A 567 28.95 27.13 -20.86
N ALA A 568 29.43 27.87 -21.87
CA ALA A 568 29.40 27.43 -23.26
C ALA A 568 30.45 26.36 -23.57
N ILE A 569 31.57 26.31 -22.85
CA ILE A 569 32.58 25.25 -22.95
C ILE A 569 32.09 23.93 -22.35
N ASP A 570 31.31 23.96 -21.26
CA ASP A 570 30.72 22.75 -20.63
C ASP A 570 29.76 21.96 -21.55
N LYS A 571 29.37 22.57 -22.68
CA LYS A 571 28.55 21.94 -23.72
C LYS A 571 29.38 21.36 -24.87
N LEU A 572 30.70 21.57 -24.88
CA LEU A 572 31.61 20.95 -25.84
C LEU A 572 32.05 19.56 -25.36
N PRO A 573 32.40 18.64 -26.29
CA PRO A 573 32.74 17.26 -25.95
C PRO A 573 33.99 17.13 -25.04
N PRO A 574 34.14 16.00 -24.31
CA PRO A 574 34.92 15.88 -23.08
C PRO A 574 36.45 15.94 -23.21
N GLU A 575 37.00 16.20 -24.40
CA GLU A 575 38.44 16.09 -24.67
C GLU A 575 39.24 17.33 -24.18
N LEU A 576 38.62 18.27 -23.43
CA LEU A 576 39.14 19.61 -23.15
C LEU A 576 38.90 20.16 -21.69
N LEU A 577 39.55 19.59 -20.64
CA LEU A 577 40.02 20.24 -19.34
C LEU A 577 39.55 19.71 -17.92
N PRO A 578 40.34 19.94 -16.81
CA PRO A 578 40.57 18.97 -15.69
C PRO A 578 40.44 19.41 -14.17
N GLU A 579 40.65 18.41 -13.29
CA GLU A 579 41.16 18.32 -11.88
C GLU A 579 40.45 18.92 -10.64
N LYS A 580 39.81 20.10 -10.66
CA LYS A 580 39.33 20.72 -9.39
C LYS A 580 38.04 20.14 -8.79
N GLN A 581 37.34 19.24 -9.49
CA GLN A 581 36.05 18.68 -9.08
C GLN A 581 36.15 17.48 -8.12
N GLN A 582 37.35 16.90 -7.97
CA GLN A 582 37.55 15.67 -7.21
C GLN A 582 37.58 15.88 -5.68
N GLU A 583 37.91 17.10 -5.24
CA GLU A 583 38.02 17.47 -3.82
C GLU A 583 36.66 17.67 -3.12
N LEU A 584 35.61 18.06 -3.85
CA LEU A 584 34.29 18.31 -3.26
C LEU A 584 33.51 17.02 -2.94
N ARG A 585 33.78 15.94 -3.68
CA ARG A 585 33.04 14.66 -3.58
C ARG A 585 33.32 13.93 -2.27
N THR A 586 34.56 13.99 -1.81
CA THR A 586 35.06 13.29 -0.61
C THR A 586 34.54 13.87 0.71
N THR A 587 34.04 15.10 0.72
CA THR A 587 33.56 15.75 1.95
C THR A 587 32.13 15.34 2.33
N VAL A 588 31.30 15.00 1.34
CA VAL A 588 29.87 14.67 1.51
C VAL A 588 29.68 13.22 2.00
N GLU A 589 30.50 12.30 1.53
CA GLU A 589 30.46 10.88 1.94
C GLU A 589 30.75 10.72 3.45
N LYS A 590 31.65 11.55 3.98
CA LYS A 590 32.10 11.46 5.38
C LYS A 590 31.04 11.85 6.42
N ARG A 591 30.13 12.78 6.09
CA ARG A 591 29.04 13.21 6.99
C ARG A 591 27.89 12.20 7.09
N THR A 592 27.69 11.39 6.04
CA THR A 592 26.56 10.44 5.98
C THR A 592 26.82 9.17 6.79
N GLU A 593 28.10 8.78 6.94
CA GLU A 593 28.50 7.64 7.77
C GLU A 593 28.35 7.90 9.28
N GLU A 594 28.51 9.16 9.73
CA GLU A 594 28.47 9.52 11.16
C GLU A 594 27.04 9.42 11.74
N GLU A 595 26.01 9.81 10.99
CA GLU A 595 24.60 9.78 11.43
C GLU A 595 24.02 8.35 11.51
N VAL A 596 24.41 7.48 10.57
CA VAL A 596 23.94 6.09 10.53
C VAL A 596 24.51 5.28 11.69
N ASN A 597 25.76 5.54 12.07
CA ASN A 597 26.39 4.86 13.20
C ASN A 597 25.76 5.22 14.55
N ALA A 598 25.21 6.43 14.72
CA ALA A 598 24.51 6.83 15.94
C ALA A 598 23.21 6.02 16.18
N PHE A 599 22.44 5.73 15.14
CA PHE A 599 21.20 4.94 15.22
C PHE A 599 21.43 3.47 15.60
N TYR A 600 22.50 2.85 15.09
CA TYR A 600 22.84 1.47 15.43
C TYR A 600 23.40 1.33 16.85
N HIS A 601 24.10 2.35 17.35
CA HIS A 601 24.61 2.39 18.71
C HIS A 601 23.48 2.40 19.76
N ASP A 602 22.42 3.18 19.51
CA ASP A 602 21.23 3.21 20.38
C ASP A 602 20.51 1.84 20.45
N LYS A 603 20.44 1.11 19.33
CA LYS A 603 19.83 -0.23 19.29
C LYS A 603 20.62 -1.29 20.07
N GLU A 604 21.95 -1.20 20.03
CA GLU A 604 22.86 -2.15 20.70
C GLU A 604 22.85 -1.97 22.23
N ILE A 605 22.74 -0.73 22.70
CA ILE A 605 22.63 -0.39 24.12
C ILE A 605 21.33 -0.94 24.73
N TYR A 606 20.23 -0.97 23.95
CA TYR A 606 18.93 -1.47 24.40
C TYR A 606 18.82 -3.00 24.46
N MET A 607 19.50 -3.75 23.59
CA MET A 607 19.40 -5.22 23.54
C MET A 607 20.16 -5.95 24.67
N ASN A 608 21.10 -5.29 25.33
CA ASN A 608 21.93 -5.91 26.38
C ASN A 608 21.27 -5.99 27.76
N ASN A 609 20.03 -5.49 27.95
CA ASN A 609 19.39 -5.34 29.27
C ASN A 609 17.99 -6.00 29.44
N ALA A 610 17.54 -6.89 28.53
CA ALA A 610 16.22 -7.54 28.63
C ALA A 610 16.28 -8.94 29.28
N ASP A 611 15.25 -9.31 30.07
CA ASP A 611 15.17 -10.65 30.67
C ASP A 611 14.90 -11.75 29.63
N LYS A 612 15.31 -13.00 29.94
CA LYS A 612 15.21 -14.16 29.04
C LYS A 612 13.84 -14.85 29.06
N GLN A 613 12.79 -14.23 29.62
CA GLN A 613 11.47 -14.85 29.74
C GLN A 613 10.71 -14.83 28.41
N ILE A 614 9.97 -15.90 28.11
CA ILE A 614 9.11 -15.97 26.92
C ILE A 614 7.68 -15.58 27.32
N ARG A 615 7.16 -14.48 26.79
CA ARG A 615 5.82 -13.95 27.09
C ARG A 615 4.86 -14.14 25.92
N ILE A 616 3.73 -14.79 26.18
CA ILE A 616 2.63 -15.05 25.23
C ILE A 616 1.39 -14.31 25.72
N LEU A 617 0.92 -13.32 24.95
CA LEU A 617 -0.35 -12.65 25.21
C LEU A 617 -1.49 -13.45 24.56
N HIS A 618 -2.49 -13.84 25.35
CA HIS A 618 -3.65 -14.60 24.88
C HIS A 618 -4.93 -13.76 24.97
N LEU A 619 -5.53 -13.48 23.80
CA LEU A 619 -6.79 -12.77 23.64
C LEU A 619 -7.84 -13.69 22.98
N SER A 620 -9.09 -13.54 23.37
CA SER A 620 -10.23 -14.25 22.77
C SER A 620 -11.49 -13.39 22.83
N ASP A 621 -12.44 -13.64 21.92
CA ASP A 621 -13.79 -13.03 21.98
C ASP A 621 -13.67 -11.50 22.07
N ILE A 622 -12.93 -10.95 21.10
CA ILE A 622 -12.57 -9.54 21.02
C ILE A 622 -13.80 -8.73 20.56
N HIS A 623 -14.60 -9.26 19.63
CA HIS A 623 -15.80 -8.64 19.06
C HIS A 623 -15.58 -7.17 18.66
N LEU A 624 -14.59 -6.92 17.80
CA LEU A 624 -14.30 -5.58 17.31
C LEU A 624 -15.30 -5.14 16.24
N VAL A 625 -15.83 -3.93 16.43
CA VAL A 625 -16.83 -3.29 15.55
C VAL A 625 -16.30 -2.03 14.90
N THR A 626 -15.49 -1.24 15.59
CA THR A 626 -15.01 0.06 15.10
C THR A 626 -13.55 0.32 15.46
N THR A 627 -12.89 1.16 14.67
CA THR A 627 -11.51 1.63 14.90
C THR A 627 -11.37 2.39 16.22
N ALA A 628 -12.40 3.14 16.61
CA ALA A 628 -12.46 3.80 17.91
C ALA A 628 -12.46 2.79 19.08
N GLN A 629 -13.20 1.68 18.95
CA GLN A 629 -13.18 0.59 19.92
C GLN A 629 -11.80 -0.09 19.97
N ALA A 630 -11.16 -0.33 18.82
CA ALA A 630 -9.80 -0.87 18.72
C ALA A 630 -8.77 0.02 19.44
N GLN A 631 -8.84 1.34 19.24
CA GLN A 631 -7.97 2.30 19.94
C GLN A 631 -8.17 2.26 21.47
N ARG A 632 -9.42 2.21 21.94
CA ARG A 632 -9.74 2.12 23.37
C ARG A 632 -9.22 0.82 23.97
N TYR A 633 -9.45 -0.31 23.30
CA TYR A 633 -8.98 -1.63 23.73
C TYR A 633 -7.47 -1.70 23.78
N PHE A 634 -6.78 -1.19 22.75
CA PHE A 634 -5.33 -1.07 22.75
C PHE A 634 -4.83 -0.24 23.95
N THR A 635 -5.41 0.93 24.19
CA THR A 635 -4.97 1.83 25.27
C THR A 635 -5.14 1.17 26.64
N GLN A 636 -6.29 0.56 26.90
CA GLN A 636 -6.56 -0.15 28.16
C GLN A 636 -5.59 -1.32 28.38
N LEU A 637 -5.41 -2.16 27.35
CA LEU A 637 -4.52 -3.32 27.41
C LEU A 637 -3.05 -2.89 27.57
N ALA A 638 -2.59 -1.91 26.79
CA ALA A 638 -1.22 -1.44 26.85
C ALA A 638 -0.90 -0.79 28.20
N THR A 639 -1.87 -0.09 28.80
CA THR A 639 -1.75 0.46 30.15
C THR A 639 -1.52 -0.64 31.18
N ASP A 640 -2.33 -1.72 31.14
CA ASP A 640 -2.18 -2.83 32.09
C ASP A 640 -0.87 -3.59 31.90
N LEU A 641 -0.53 -3.93 30.66
CA LEU A 641 0.72 -4.61 30.32
C LEU A 641 1.94 -3.82 30.79
N THR A 642 1.99 -2.51 30.54
CA THR A 642 3.16 -1.69 30.85
C THR A 642 3.21 -1.24 32.31
N GLN A 643 2.09 -0.79 32.88
CA GLN A 643 2.09 -0.21 34.24
C GLN A 643 1.96 -1.26 35.33
N ASN A 644 1.13 -2.29 35.15
CA ASN A 644 0.82 -3.26 36.20
C ASN A 644 1.63 -4.55 36.07
N LEU A 645 1.87 -5.02 34.84
CA LEU A 645 2.63 -6.25 34.57
C LEU A 645 4.09 -6.00 34.17
N ASN A 646 4.48 -4.73 34.00
CA ASN A 646 5.83 -4.30 33.61
C ASN A 646 6.36 -5.01 32.35
N VAL A 647 5.46 -5.31 31.41
CA VAL A 647 5.78 -5.94 30.12
C VAL A 647 6.33 -4.88 29.18
N LYS A 648 7.61 -5.04 28.83
CA LYS A 648 8.31 -4.18 27.87
C LYS A 648 8.32 -4.76 26.46
N GLN A 649 8.18 -6.07 26.33
CA GLN A 649 8.18 -6.81 25.07
C GLN A 649 7.26 -8.03 25.15
N LEU A 650 6.69 -8.44 24.02
CA LEU A 650 5.94 -9.67 23.87
C LEU A 650 6.68 -10.58 22.88
N ASN A 651 6.74 -11.89 23.16
CA ASN A 651 7.34 -12.87 22.25
C ASN A 651 6.30 -13.46 21.30
N TYR A 652 5.04 -13.55 21.75
CA TYR A 652 3.94 -14.11 20.99
C TYR A 652 2.61 -13.42 21.27
N LEU A 653 1.75 -13.40 20.26
CA LEU A 653 0.34 -13.01 20.37
C LEU A 653 -0.54 -14.18 19.87
N VAL A 654 -1.40 -14.70 20.73
CA VAL A 654 -2.37 -15.76 20.42
C VAL A 654 -3.78 -15.17 20.47
N ILE A 655 -4.50 -15.29 19.36
CA ILE A 655 -5.91 -14.88 19.23
C ILE A 655 -6.76 -16.12 18.97
N SER A 656 -7.54 -16.54 19.97
CA SER A 656 -8.31 -17.79 19.94
C SER A 656 -9.77 -17.64 19.48
N GLY A 657 -10.02 -16.84 18.45
CA GLY A 657 -11.33 -16.69 17.80
C GLY A 657 -12.20 -15.53 18.30
N ASP A 658 -13.32 -15.34 17.60
CA ASP A 658 -14.30 -14.26 17.76
C ASP A 658 -13.65 -12.86 17.74
N ILE A 659 -12.92 -12.61 16.66
CA ILE A 659 -12.25 -11.34 16.41
C ILE A 659 -13.28 -10.28 15.99
N ALA A 660 -14.16 -10.66 15.08
CA ALA A 660 -15.27 -9.86 14.57
C ALA A 660 -16.58 -10.24 15.26
N ASN A 661 -17.68 -9.54 14.94
CA ASN A 661 -19.01 -9.88 15.46
C ASN A 661 -19.91 -10.50 14.39
N ARG A 662 -19.82 -10.02 13.15
CA ARG A 662 -20.60 -10.53 12.02
C ARG A 662 -19.74 -10.84 10.79
N SER A 663 -18.42 -10.80 10.95
CA SER A 663 -17.45 -10.99 9.87
C SER A 663 -17.73 -10.00 8.73
N THR A 664 -17.51 -8.71 8.99
CA THR A 664 -17.66 -7.62 8.00
C THR A 664 -16.31 -6.93 7.72
N GLN A 665 -16.24 -6.12 6.66
CA GLN A 665 -14.98 -5.46 6.28
C GLN A 665 -14.52 -4.46 7.35
N GLU A 666 -15.44 -3.65 7.87
CA GLU A 666 -15.19 -2.61 8.86
C GLU A 666 -14.70 -3.22 10.19
N GLU A 667 -15.28 -4.34 10.60
CA GLU A 667 -14.87 -5.10 11.80
C GLU A 667 -13.41 -5.58 11.68
N TYR A 668 -13.03 -6.15 10.53
CA TYR A 668 -11.66 -6.63 10.32
C TYR A 668 -10.63 -5.52 10.10
N ASP A 669 -11.03 -4.38 9.53
CA ASP A 669 -10.17 -3.21 9.45
C ASP A 669 -9.85 -2.68 10.87
N ALA A 670 -10.84 -2.65 11.77
CA ALA A 670 -10.62 -2.33 13.18
C ALA A 670 -9.77 -3.38 13.91
N ALA A 671 -10.00 -4.67 13.66
CA ALA A 671 -9.19 -5.75 14.22
C ALA A 671 -7.73 -5.67 13.79
N PHE A 672 -7.47 -5.40 12.51
CA PHE A 672 -6.12 -5.23 12.00
C PHE A 672 -5.41 -4.05 12.67
N GLU A 673 -6.11 -2.95 12.93
CA GLU A 673 -5.55 -1.79 13.62
C GLU A 673 -5.13 -2.11 15.07
N LEU A 674 -5.93 -2.88 15.82
CA LEU A 674 -5.55 -3.34 17.16
C LEU A 674 -4.27 -4.18 17.11
N VAL A 675 -4.21 -5.16 16.20
CA VAL A 675 -3.05 -6.05 16.05
C VAL A 675 -1.80 -5.28 15.61
N ASP A 676 -1.90 -4.38 14.62
CA ASP A 676 -0.80 -3.57 14.12
C ASP A 676 -0.21 -2.67 15.22
N LYS A 677 -1.06 -2.09 16.08
CA LYS A 677 -0.60 -1.31 17.24
C LYS A 677 0.11 -2.16 18.28
N LEU A 678 -0.40 -3.36 18.59
CA LEU A 678 0.28 -4.30 19.50
C LEU A 678 1.64 -4.73 18.93
N VAL A 679 1.69 -5.00 17.63
CA VAL A 679 2.91 -5.37 16.89
C VAL A 679 3.96 -4.26 16.98
N LYS A 680 3.59 -3.03 16.66
CA LYS A 680 4.50 -1.87 16.70
C LYS A 680 4.94 -1.52 18.12
N ARG A 681 4.05 -1.59 19.11
CA ARG A 681 4.34 -1.19 20.50
C ARG A 681 5.24 -2.17 21.23
N TYR A 682 5.04 -3.47 21.01
CA TYR A 682 5.73 -4.53 21.76
C TYR A 682 6.73 -5.34 20.93
N GLY A 683 7.00 -4.92 19.68
CA GLY A 683 8.07 -5.48 18.84
C GLY A 683 7.81 -6.89 18.34
N LEU A 684 6.56 -7.24 18.05
CA LEU A 684 6.20 -8.57 17.53
C LEU A 684 6.52 -8.66 16.03
N ASP A 685 6.97 -9.83 15.59
CA ASP A 685 7.04 -10.16 14.17
C ASP A 685 5.74 -10.87 13.73
N PRO A 686 5.21 -10.69 12.51
CA PRO A 686 4.02 -11.38 12.04
C PRO A 686 4.08 -12.92 12.15
N SER A 687 5.27 -13.54 12.09
CA SER A 687 5.46 -14.98 12.28
C SER A 687 5.26 -15.46 13.72
N ARG A 688 5.20 -14.54 14.68
CA ARG A 688 4.98 -14.79 16.12
C ARG A 688 3.53 -14.52 16.56
N ILE A 689 2.63 -14.32 15.60
CA ILE A 689 1.19 -14.21 15.82
C ILE A 689 0.56 -15.56 15.48
N VAL A 690 -0.40 -16.00 16.29
CA VAL A 690 -1.18 -17.25 16.10
C VAL A 690 -2.65 -16.88 16.16
N ILE A 691 -3.40 -17.20 15.12
CA ILE A 691 -4.79 -16.77 14.95
C ILE A 691 -5.63 -17.96 14.51
N VAL A 692 -6.74 -18.21 15.20
CA VAL A 692 -7.79 -19.14 14.77
C VAL A 692 -9.14 -18.42 14.71
N PRO A 693 -10.04 -18.79 13.80
CA PRO A 693 -11.37 -18.18 13.71
C PRO A 693 -12.33 -18.73 14.78
N GLY A 694 -13.25 -17.89 15.22
CA GLY A 694 -14.43 -18.24 16.02
C GLY A 694 -15.72 -18.28 15.20
N ASN A 695 -16.87 -18.49 15.86
CA ASN A 695 -18.16 -18.58 15.18
C ASN A 695 -18.67 -17.21 14.70
N HIS A 696 -18.19 -16.11 15.26
CA HIS A 696 -18.48 -14.75 14.78
C HIS A 696 -17.56 -14.30 13.63
N ASP A 697 -16.51 -15.06 13.34
CA ASP A 697 -15.58 -14.80 12.23
C ASP A 697 -16.05 -15.40 10.89
N LEU A 698 -17.13 -16.22 10.89
CA LEU A 698 -17.84 -16.61 9.67
C LEU A 698 -18.98 -15.63 9.36
N ASN A 699 -19.19 -15.36 8.08
CA ASN A 699 -20.26 -14.48 7.63
C ASN A 699 -21.57 -15.26 7.52
N TRP A 700 -22.54 -14.91 8.37
CA TRP A 700 -23.83 -15.57 8.48
C TRP A 700 -24.72 -15.40 7.23
N GLU A 701 -24.62 -14.26 6.53
CA GLU A 701 -25.38 -14.00 5.31
C GLU A 701 -24.84 -14.85 4.15
N LEU A 702 -23.52 -14.91 3.97
CA LEU A 702 -22.90 -15.80 2.98
C LEU A 702 -23.25 -17.26 3.26
N SER A 703 -23.28 -17.64 4.54
CA SER A 703 -23.71 -18.95 4.97
C SER A 703 -25.17 -19.26 4.58
N GLU A 704 -26.09 -18.30 4.71
CA GLU A 704 -27.50 -18.45 4.30
C GLU A 704 -27.63 -18.55 2.78
N THR A 705 -26.94 -17.68 2.03
CA THR A 705 -26.99 -17.67 0.56
C THR A 705 -26.48 -18.97 -0.09
N ALA A 706 -25.68 -19.75 0.63
CA ALA A 706 -25.20 -21.05 0.17
C ALA A 706 -26.31 -22.12 0.10
N TYR A 707 -27.48 -21.89 0.68
CA TYR A 707 -28.59 -22.85 0.69
C TYR A 707 -29.62 -22.48 -0.37
N THR A 708 -29.72 -23.33 -1.40
CA THR A 708 -30.66 -23.11 -2.51
C THR A 708 -31.87 -24.01 -2.38
N PHE A 709 -33.08 -23.45 -2.54
CA PHE A 709 -34.31 -24.22 -2.49
C PHE A 709 -34.44 -25.21 -3.67
N VAL A 710 -34.66 -26.48 -3.34
CA VAL A 710 -34.90 -27.56 -4.30
C VAL A 710 -36.29 -28.16 -4.05
N PRO A 711 -37.20 -28.14 -5.05
CA PRO A 711 -38.56 -28.67 -4.88
C PRO A 711 -38.54 -30.19 -4.69
N LYS A 712 -39.50 -30.74 -3.94
CA LYS A 712 -39.56 -32.16 -3.54
C LYS A 712 -39.33 -33.17 -4.68
N ARG A 713 -39.84 -32.88 -5.89
CA ARG A 713 -39.68 -33.72 -7.10
C ARG A 713 -38.25 -33.81 -7.65
N LYS A 714 -37.37 -32.88 -7.26
CA LYS A 714 -35.98 -32.75 -7.71
C LYS A 714 -34.98 -33.02 -6.58
N LEU A 715 -35.45 -33.43 -5.40
CA LEU A 715 -34.54 -33.69 -4.28
C LEU A 715 -33.66 -34.91 -4.57
N PRO A 716 -32.36 -34.83 -4.25
CA PRO A 716 -31.49 -36.00 -4.31
C PRO A 716 -31.97 -37.05 -3.30
N ASN A 717 -31.88 -38.33 -3.68
CA ASN A 717 -32.18 -39.46 -2.80
C ASN A 717 -30.95 -40.40 -2.76
N PRO A 718 -30.28 -40.59 -1.61
CA PRO A 718 -30.59 -39.98 -0.31
C PRO A 718 -30.27 -38.49 -0.24
N LEU A 719 -30.90 -37.77 0.70
CA LEU A 719 -30.57 -36.38 1.00
C LEU A 719 -29.15 -36.28 1.57
N PRO A 720 -28.39 -35.21 1.24
CA PRO A 720 -27.02 -35.04 1.72
C PRO A 720 -27.02 -34.77 3.22
N GLN A 721 -26.54 -35.73 4.01
CA GLN A 721 -26.57 -35.69 5.46
C GLN A 721 -25.90 -34.42 6.02
N GLY A 722 -26.61 -33.69 6.90
CA GLY A 722 -26.10 -32.46 7.52
C GLY A 722 -25.94 -31.25 6.58
N LYS A 723 -26.39 -31.36 5.32
CA LYS A 723 -26.21 -30.35 4.26
C LYS A 723 -27.54 -29.98 3.59
N TYR A 724 -28.64 -30.12 4.31
CA TYR A 724 -29.97 -29.69 3.87
C TYR A 724 -30.76 -29.07 5.02
N ILE A 725 -31.77 -28.27 4.69
CA ILE A 725 -32.78 -27.73 5.60
C ILE A 725 -34.15 -28.17 5.07
N ASP A 726 -34.91 -28.89 5.88
CA ASP A 726 -36.21 -29.41 5.45
C ASP A 726 -37.23 -28.26 5.30
N ALA A 727 -37.88 -28.19 4.14
CA ALA A 727 -38.97 -27.26 3.86
C ALA A 727 -40.32 -28.01 3.72
N GLY A 728 -40.41 -29.20 4.31
CA GLY A 728 -41.63 -29.99 4.45
C GLY A 728 -42.18 -30.48 3.11
N SER A 729 -43.48 -30.27 2.86
CA SER A 729 -44.13 -30.73 1.63
C SER A 729 -43.67 -30.00 0.36
N ALA A 730 -43.01 -28.83 0.48
CA ALA A 730 -42.56 -28.03 -0.65
C ALA A 730 -41.22 -28.51 -1.25
N GLY A 731 -40.31 -29.04 -0.43
CA GLY A 731 -38.96 -29.40 -0.84
C GLY A 731 -37.97 -29.30 0.33
N ALA A 732 -36.71 -29.04 0.02
CA ALA A 732 -35.66 -28.75 1.00
C ALA A 732 -34.68 -27.73 0.42
N LEU A 733 -34.03 -26.94 1.27
CA LEU A 733 -32.87 -26.15 0.84
C LEU A 733 -31.63 -27.05 0.88
N ILE A 734 -30.88 -27.11 -0.21
CA ILE A 734 -29.65 -27.90 -0.32
C ILE A 734 -28.46 -26.94 -0.31
N CYS A 735 -27.44 -27.29 0.48
CA CYS A 735 -26.21 -26.54 0.60
C CYS A 735 -25.34 -26.72 -0.67
N ASP A 736 -24.94 -25.62 -1.30
CA ASP A 736 -23.88 -25.59 -2.31
C ASP A 736 -22.53 -25.50 -1.60
N GLU A 737 -21.70 -26.54 -1.73
CA GLU A 737 -20.42 -26.62 -1.02
C GLU A 737 -19.43 -25.52 -1.43
N SER A 738 -19.48 -25.05 -2.68
CA SER A 738 -18.57 -24.02 -3.18
C SER A 738 -18.90 -22.64 -2.63
N GLU A 739 -20.20 -22.33 -2.50
CA GLU A 739 -20.68 -21.11 -1.86
C GLU A 739 -20.56 -21.17 -0.34
N TYR A 740 -20.84 -22.34 0.25
CA TYR A 740 -20.78 -22.54 1.70
C TYR A 740 -19.39 -22.22 2.25
N LYS A 741 -18.32 -22.65 1.57
CA LYS A 741 -16.92 -22.36 1.93
C LYS A 741 -16.64 -20.84 2.04
N LYS A 742 -17.29 -19.99 1.25
CA LYS A 742 -17.08 -18.53 1.25
C LYS A 742 -17.46 -17.83 2.55
N ARG A 743 -18.13 -18.51 3.49
CA ARG A 743 -18.42 -17.95 4.83
C ARG A 743 -17.18 -17.44 5.57
N PHE A 744 -15.98 -17.95 5.28
CA PHE A 744 -14.71 -17.45 5.85
C PHE A 744 -13.93 -16.50 4.91
N GLU A 745 -14.52 -16.06 3.79
CA GLU A 745 -13.83 -15.21 2.80
C GLU A 745 -13.37 -13.88 3.39
N TYR A 746 -14.20 -13.23 4.21
CA TYR A 746 -13.82 -11.95 4.81
C TYR A 746 -12.74 -12.11 5.89
N PHE A 747 -12.83 -13.14 6.73
CA PHE A 747 -11.75 -13.51 7.65
C PHE A 747 -10.43 -13.77 6.90
N SER A 748 -10.49 -14.54 5.81
CA SER A 748 -9.34 -14.87 4.96
C SER A 748 -8.71 -13.62 4.35
N ASP A 749 -9.48 -12.84 3.60
CA ASP A 749 -8.94 -11.86 2.67
C ASP A 749 -8.74 -10.49 3.29
N ARG A 750 -9.53 -10.16 4.31
CA ARG A 750 -9.53 -8.83 4.94
C ARG A 750 -8.71 -8.77 6.21
N PHE A 751 -8.57 -9.89 6.93
CA PHE A 751 -7.81 -9.94 8.17
C PHE A 751 -6.57 -10.84 8.04
N TYR A 752 -6.75 -12.14 7.83
CA TYR A 752 -5.65 -13.12 7.85
C TYR A 752 -4.58 -12.83 6.79
N LYS A 753 -5.00 -12.50 5.55
CA LYS A 753 -4.11 -12.14 4.45
C LYS A 753 -3.31 -10.86 4.68
N LYS A 754 -3.86 -9.88 5.40
CA LYS A 754 -3.10 -8.67 5.72
C LYS A 754 -1.97 -8.93 6.70
N ILE A 755 -2.15 -9.89 7.61
CA ILE A 755 -1.14 -10.26 8.62
C ILE A 755 -0.07 -11.18 8.01
N TYR A 756 -0.47 -12.23 7.29
CA TYR A 756 0.47 -13.26 6.80
C TYR A 756 0.87 -13.14 5.32
N ASN A 757 0.32 -12.16 4.60
CA ASN A 757 0.45 -12.02 3.14
C ASN A 757 0.00 -13.27 2.35
N LYS A 758 -0.86 -14.11 2.94
CA LYS A 758 -1.46 -15.32 2.35
C LYS A 758 -2.91 -15.49 2.86
N PRO A 759 -3.86 -15.95 2.04
CA PRO A 759 -5.25 -16.15 2.47
C PRO A 759 -5.36 -17.31 3.48
N TYR A 760 -6.45 -17.33 4.23
CA TYR A 760 -6.80 -18.45 5.10
C TYR A 760 -7.39 -19.60 4.25
N PRO A 761 -6.99 -20.86 4.47
CA PRO A 761 -7.45 -21.99 3.68
C PRO A 761 -8.97 -22.19 3.81
N GLN A 762 -9.64 -22.29 2.65
CA GLN A 762 -11.08 -22.56 2.58
C GLN A 762 -11.40 -24.06 2.60
N GLU A 763 -10.43 -24.91 2.24
CA GLU A 763 -10.56 -26.36 2.30
C GLU A 763 -10.44 -26.85 3.75
N TYR A 764 -11.43 -27.61 4.24
CA TYR A 764 -11.54 -27.99 5.65
C TYR A 764 -10.36 -28.82 6.14
N ASP A 765 -9.79 -29.67 5.29
CA ASP A 765 -8.61 -30.49 5.59
C ASP A 765 -7.30 -29.68 5.69
N GLN A 766 -7.31 -28.41 5.32
CA GLN A 766 -6.17 -27.49 5.43
C GLN A 766 -6.34 -26.49 6.60
N GLN A 767 -7.45 -26.55 7.34
CA GLN A 767 -7.76 -25.62 8.45
C GLN A 767 -7.13 -26.02 9.80
N ALA A 768 -6.03 -26.78 9.75
CA ALA A 768 -5.13 -27.05 10.86
C ALA A 768 -3.74 -26.48 10.52
N ILE A 769 -3.40 -25.33 11.11
CA ILE A 769 -2.23 -24.53 10.70
C ILE A 769 -1.15 -24.64 11.78
N ILE A 770 0.04 -25.07 11.37
CA ILE A 770 1.19 -25.19 12.27
C ILE A 770 2.06 -23.94 12.19
N HIS A 771 2.36 -23.35 13.34
CA HIS A 771 3.32 -22.26 13.48
C HIS A 771 4.57 -22.79 14.19
N PHE A 772 5.68 -22.86 13.46
CA PHE A 772 6.96 -23.34 13.98
C PHE A 772 7.79 -22.19 14.53
N CYS A 773 8.15 -22.26 15.81
CA CYS A 773 8.97 -21.25 16.46
C CYS A 773 10.27 -21.88 17.00
N PRO A 774 11.24 -22.19 16.11
CA PRO A 774 12.44 -22.96 16.46
C PRO A 774 13.40 -22.23 17.38
N GLU A 775 13.36 -20.90 17.45
CA GLU A 775 14.21 -20.10 18.35
C GLU A 775 13.89 -20.41 19.81
N ASP A 776 12.60 -20.57 20.09
CA ASP A 776 12.05 -20.79 21.42
C ASP A 776 11.65 -22.26 21.66
N LYS A 777 11.85 -23.16 20.69
CA LYS A 777 11.40 -24.57 20.72
C LYS A 777 9.91 -24.73 21.07
N ILE A 778 9.08 -23.84 20.53
CA ILE A 778 7.62 -23.88 20.66
C ILE A 778 6.99 -24.18 19.31
N LEU A 779 5.95 -25.00 19.32
CA LEU A 779 5.09 -25.26 18.17
C LEU A 779 3.66 -24.92 18.56
N PHE A 780 2.99 -24.08 17.76
CA PHE A 780 1.56 -23.86 17.88
C PHE A 780 0.80 -24.59 16.77
N LEU A 781 -0.31 -25.23 17.11
CA LEU A 781 -1.24 -25.86 16.17
C LEU A 781 -2.59 -25.14 16.28
N GLY A 782 -2.89 -24.25 15.33
CA GLY A 782 -4.20 -23.60 15.23
C GLY A 782 -5.22 -24.51 14.55
N LEU A 783 -6.36 -24.72 15.19
CA LEU A 783 -7.44 -25.61 14.74
C LEU A 783 -8.75 -24.83 14.58
N ASN A 784 -9.37 -24.93 13.41
CA ASN A 784 -10.70 -24.36 13.19
C ASN A 784 -11.79 -25.21 13.84
N SER A 785 -12.35 -24.74 14.96
CA SER A 785 -13.49 -25.39 15.62
C SER A 785 -14.85 -25.09 14.98
N CYS A 786 -14.90 -24.19 14.00
CA CYS A 786 -16.13 -23.64 13.44
C CYS A 786 -16.45 -24.18 12.04
N TRP A 787 -15.73 -25.22 11.59
CA TRP A 787 -15.79 -25.67 10.20
C TRP A 787 -17.15 -26.28 9.79
N GLU A 788 -18.02 -26.70 10.72
CA GLU A 788 -19.41 -27.12 10.43
C GLU A 788 -20.49 -26.12 10.90
N ILE A 789 -20.08 -24.97 11.45
CA ILE A 789 -21.01 -23.96 11.96
C ILE A 789 -21.56 -23.11 10.81
N ASP A 790 -22.86 -22.87 10.85
CA ASP A 790 -23.61 -22.02 9.91
C ASP A 790 -24.87 -21.41 10.55
N HIS A 791 -25.57 -20.58 9.77
CA HIS A 791 -26.76 -19.82 10.20
C HIS A 791 -27.88 -20.68 10.83
N GLU A 792 -28.02 -21.94 10.42
CA GLU A 792 -29.04 -22.89 10.91
C GLU A 792 -28.48 -23.78 12.02
N TYR A 793 -27.33 -24.41 11.76
CA TYR A 793 -26.72 -25.42 12.62
C TYR A 793 -25.59 -24.84 13.47
N ARG A 794 -25.96 -23.92 14.37
CA ARG A 794 -25.00 -23.13 15.18
C ARG A 794 -24.19 -23.95 16.18
N ASN A 795 -24.70 -25.11 16.61
CA ASN A 795 -24.11 -25.95 17.65
C ASN A 795 -23.20 -27.08 17.11
N ARG A 796 -22.70 -26.95 15.87
CA ARG A 796 -21.83 -27.95 15.22
C ARG A 796 -20.33 -27.65 15.36
N ALA A 797 -19.93 -27.20 16.54
CA ALA A 797 -18.52 -27.01 16.85
C ALA A 797 -17.77 -28.36 16.89
N GLY A 798 -16.59 -28.41 16.28
CA GLY A 798 -15.72 -29.59 16.24
C GLY A 798 -14.47 -29.36 15.40
N ILE A 799 -13.52 -30.28 15.41
CA ILE A 799 -12.30 -30.22 14.59
C ILE A 799 -12.42 -31.18 13.40
N HIS A 800 -12.07 -30.72 12.20
CA HIS A 800 -12.13 -31.56 11.01
C HIS A 800 -11.10 -32.72 11.10
N PRO A 801 -11.53 -34.00 11.01
CA PRO A 801 -10.64 -35.15 11.26
C PRO A 801 -9.42 -35.22 10.34
N ASN A 802 -9.58 -34.93 9.05
CA ASN A 802 -8.45 -34.97 8.11
C ASN A 802 -7.50 -33.78 8.31
N ALA A 803 -7.99 -32.66 8.85
CA ALA A 803 -7.16 -31.49 9.13
C ALA A 803 -6.18 -31.79 10.26
N ILE A 804 -6.71 -32.27 11.40
CA ILE A 804 -5.86 -32.66 12.52
C ILE A 804 -4.95 -33.84 12.15
N SER A 805 -5.44 -34.84 11.41
CA SER A 805 -4.63 -35.97 10.96
C SER A 805 -3.46 -35.52 10.09
N SER A 806 -3.71 -34.65 9.10
CA SER A 806 -2.67 -34.11 8.22
C SER A 806 -1.65 -33.24 8.98
N ALA A 807 -2.12 -32.45 9.96
CA ALA A 807 -1.23 -31.66 10.80
C ALA A 807 -0.38 -32.53 11.74
N LEU A 808 -0.98 -33.56 12.34
CA LEU A 808 -0.26 -34.51 13.19
C LEU A 808 0.73 -35.35 12.39
N ASP A 809 0.40 -35.76 11.16
CA ASP A 809 1.35 -36.43 10.26
C ASP A 809 2.55 -35.52 9.96
N GLN A 810 2.32 -34.23 9.70
CA GLN A 810 3.41 -33.25 9.56
C GLN A 810 4.24 -33.07 10.83
N ILE A 811 3.62 -33.16 12.01
CA ILE A 811 4.31 -33.07 13.31
C ILE A 811 5.11 -34.35 13.58
N LEU A 812 4.54 -35.53 13.30
CA LEU A 812 5.15 -36.84 13.50
C LEU A 812 6.32 -37.09 12.53
N THR A 813 6.23 -36.55 11.31
CA THR A 813 7.32 -36.61 10.33
C THR A 813 8.48 -35.66 10.65
N GLY A 814 8.29 -34.70 11.57
CA GLY A 814 9.35 -33.82 12.08
C GLY A 814 9.90 -34.29 13.43
N ASN A 815 11.13 -33.89 13.75
CA ASN A 815 11.72 -34.14 15.07
C ASN A 815 11.51 -32.94 15.99
N TYR A 816 10.48 -33.03 16.83
CA TYR A 816 10.11 -32.00 17.83
C TYR A 816 10.19 -32.53 19.26
N ASP A 817 11.07 -33.51 19.51
CA ASP A 817 11.27 -34.04 20.86
C ASP A 817 11.79 -32.94 21.81
N GLY A 818 11.14 -32.81 22.96
CA GLY A 818 11.44 -31.78 23.95
C GLY A 818 10.99 -30.36 23.60
N TRP A 819 10.25 -30.17 22.49
CA TRP A 819 9.56 -28.91 22.19
C TRP A 819 8.24 -28.81 22.96
N LEU A 820 7.86 -27.58 23.30
CA LEU A 820 6.53 -27.32 23.83
C LEU A 820 5.54 -27.25 22.66
N LYS A 821 4.59 -28.19 22.63
CA LYS A 821 3.50 -28.22 21.65
C LYS A 821 2.22 -27.67 22.28
N ILE A 822 1.70 -26.60 21.69
CA ILE A 822 0.52 -25.87 22.13
C ILE A 822 -0.54 -25.97 21.04
N ALA A 823 -1.73 -26.46 21.36
CA ALA A 823 -2.88 -26.45 20.45
C ALA A 823 -3.77 -25.25 20.75
N VAL A 824 -4.30 -24.59 19.72
CA VAL A 824 -5.16 -23.40 19.84
C VAL A 824 -6.43 -23.65 19.05
N TRP A 825 -7.60 -23.44 19.66
CA TRP A 825 -8.92 -23.54 19.02
C TRP A 825 -9.88 -22.54 19.67
N HIS A 826 -11.13 -22.40 19.20
CA HIS A 826 -12.06 -21.41 19.76
C HIS A 826 -13.03 -22.01 20.80
N HIS A 827 -13.81 -23.03 20.44
CA HIS A 827 -14.90 -23.54 21.29
C HIS A 827 -14.42 -24.38 22.50
N PRO A 828 -15.14 -24.41 23.63
CA PRO A 828 -14.78 -25.24 24.76
C PRO A 828 -14.88 -26.74 24.48
N VAL A 829 -14.18 -27.52 25.30
CA VAL A 829 -14.25 -29.01 25.28
C VAL A 829 -15.13 -29.57 26.38
N ASN A 830 -15.51 -28.76 27.38
CA ASN A 830 -16.44 -29.10 28.45
C ASN A 830 -17.51 -28.02 28.62
N GLY A 831 -18.73 -28.39 29.04
CA GLY A 831 -19.84 -27.45 29.29
C GLY A 831 -21.00 -27.57 28.30
N ALA A 832 -21.97 -26.65 28.38
CA ALA A 832 -23.20 -26.72 27.57
C ALA A 832 -22.96 -26.42 26.08
N GLU A 833 -21.98 -25.57 25.77
CA GLU A 833 -21.60 -25.16 24.41
C GLU A 833 -20.33 -25.87 23.92
N SER A 834 -19.97 -26.99 24.57
CA SER A 834 -18.77 -27.74 24.23
C SER A 834 -18.86 -28.44 22.88
N MET A 835 -17.72 -28.56 22.22
CA MET A 835 -17.57 -29.46 21.07
C MET A 835 -17.98 -30.88 21.45
N LYS A 836 -18.92 -31.46 20.68
CA LYS A 836 -19.45 -32.81 20.97
C LYS A 836 -18.44 -33.92 20.74
N ASN A 837 -17.48 -33.70 19.85
CA ASN A 837 -16.43 -34.66 19.53
C ASN A 837 -15.09 -34.17 20.09
N THR A 838 -14.68 -34.76 21.21
CA THR A 838 -13.41 -34.47 21.90
C THR A 838 -12.31 -35.48 21.59
N ALA A 839 -12.53 -36.43 20.68
CA ALA A 839 -11.55 -37.47 20.32
C ALA A 839 -10.22 -36.88 19.78
N PHE A 840 -10.25 -35.66 19.27
CA PHE A 840 -9.05 -34.94 18.84
C PHE A 840 -8.08 -34.65 20.01
N LEU A 841 -8.57 -34.50 21.25
CA LEU A 841 -7.73 -34.30 22.44
C LEU A 841 -6.89 -35.55 22.74
N GLU A 842 -7.43 -36.75 22.51
CA GLU A 842 -6.67 -38.00 22.61
C GLU A 842 -5.53 -38.01 21.59
N GLN A 843 -5.82 -37.61 20.35
CA GLN A 843 -4.81 -37.50 19.29
C GLN A 843 -3.70 -36.49 19.66
N LEU A 844 -4.07 -35.33 20.19
CA LEU A 844 -3.11 -34.33 20.67
C LEU A 844 -2.26 -34.87 21.83
N ALA A 845 -2.88 -35.51 22.82
CA ALA A 845 -2.20 -36.03 24.01
C ALA A 845 -1.20 -37.14 23.66
N VAL A 846 -1.59 -38.05 22.76
CA VAL A 846 -0.70 -39.12 22.24
C VAL A 846 0.50 -38.54 21.50
N ASN A 847 0.34 -37.37 20.86
CA ASN A 847 1.38 -36.64 20.14
C ASN A 847 2.16 -35.62 20.99
N ASP A 848 2.10 -35.74 22.32
CA ASP A 848 2.84 -34.93 23.31
C ASP A 848 2.51 -33.43 23.29
N PHE A 849 1.28 -33.08 22.91
CA PHE A 849 0.74 -31.76 23.24
C PHE A 849 0.54 -31.67 24.76
N GLN A 850 0.97 -30.55 25.33
CA GLN A 850 0.94 -30.32 26.78
C GLN A 850 0.02 -29.18 27.16
N VAL A 851 -0.23 -28.24 26.23
CA VAL A 851 -1.05 -27.06 26.46
C VAL A 851 -2.10 -26.96 25.35
N GLY A 852 -3.34 -26.71 25.74
CA GLY A 852 -4.44 -26.30 24.87
C GLY A 852 -4.84 -24.88 25.21
N ILE A 853 -5.18 -24.05 24.22
CA ILE A 853 -5.63 -22.68 24.40
C ILE A 853 -6.96 -22.50 23.69
N HIS A 854 -8.00 -22.03 24.38
CA HIS A 854 -9.27 -21.71 23.73
C HIS A 854 -10.02 -20.50 24.31
N GLY A 855 -11.13 -20.18 23.64
CA GLY A 855 -12.04 -19.08 23.93
C GLY A 855 -13.48 -19.54 24.18
N HIS A 856 -14.44 -18.70 23.80
CA HIS A 856 -15.87 -19.02 23.75
C HIS A 856 -16.46 -19.50 25.09
N ILE A 857 -15.81 -19.15 26.20
CA ILE A 857 -16.31 -19.46 27.53
C ILE A 857 -16.58 -18.19 28.31
N HIS A 858 -17.75 -18.16 28.92
CA HIS A 858 -18.13 -17.10 29.84
C HIS A 858 -17.46 -17.24 31.21
N GLU A 859 -16.42 -18.05 31.41
CA GLU A 859 -15.65 -18.10 32.66
C GLU A 859 -14.31 -18.79 32.41
N ALA A 860 -13.16 -18.15 32.65
CA ALA A 860 -11.88 -18.86 32.63
C ALA A 860 -11.88 -20.02 33.64
N LYS A 861 -11.69 -21.26 33.16
CA LYS A 861 -11.60 -22.50 33.95
C LYS A 861 -10.26 -23.20 33.69
N ASP A 862 -9.67 -23.79 34.74
CA ASP A 862 -8.55 -24.72 34.59
C ASP A 862 -9.11 -26.07 34.18
N GLU A 863 -9.09 -26.33 32.87
CA GLU A 863 -9.54 -27.59 32.30
C GLU A 863 -8.36 -28.52 32.07
N ASN A 864 -8.49 -29.75 32.53
CA ASN A 864 -7.40 -30.73 32.48
C ASN A 864 -7.89 -31.98 31.75
N PHE A 865 -7.29 -32.26 30.60
CA PHE A 865 -7.54 -33.50 29.88
C PHE A 865 -6.42 -34.50 30.20
N GLN A 866 -6.77 -35.61 30.87
CA GLN A 866 -5.81 -36.67 31.17
C GLN A 866 -6.08 -37.87 30.26
N TYR A 867 -5.08 -38.30 29.50
CA TYR A 867 -5.18 -39.48 28.63
C TYR A 867 -4.72 -40.75 29.35
N ASP A 868 -3.54 -40.72 29.96
CA ASP A 868 -2.98 -41.80 30.79
C ASP A 868 -2.16 -41.21 31.94
N THR A 869 -1.50 -42.03 32.78
CA THR A 869 -0.72 -41.53 33.94
C THR A 869 0.46 -40.61 33.57
N ARG A 870 0.86 -40.56 32.29
CA ARG A 870 2.02 -39.83 31.77
C ARG A 870 1.63 -38.69 30.83
N ARG A 871 0.57 -38.82 30.03
CA ARG A 871 0.16 -37.88 28.97
C ARG A 871 -1.17 -37.20 29.31
N GLY A 872 -1.17 -35.88 29.27
CA GLY A 872 -2.33 -35.03 29.50
C GLY A 872 -2.07 -33.62 28.97
N ILE A 873 -3.15 -32.88 28.72
CA ILE A 873 -3.16 -31.52 28.17
C ILE A 873 -3.75 -30.58 29.23
N LYS A 874 -2.99 -29.53 29.56
CA LYS A 874 -3.46 -28.40 30.36
C LYS A 874 -4.16 -27.40 29.47
N ILE A 875 -5.44 -27.18 29.69
CA ILE A 875 -6.27 -26.32 28.83
C ILE A 875 -6.45 -24.98 29.52
N ILE A 876 -5.91 -23.93 28.88
CA ILE A 876 -5.96 -22.55 29.32
C ILE A 876 -7.02 -21.86 28.50
N ALA A 877 -8.01 -21.29 29.16
CA ALA A 877 -9.07 -20.61 28.47
C ALA A 877 -9.13 -19.14 28.83
N ALA A 878 -9.35 -18.29 27.82
CA ALA A 878 -9.60 -16.88 28.01
C ALA A 878 -11.11 -16.67 28.02
N GLY A 879 -11.59 -15.96 29.04
CA GLY A 879 -12.92 -15.38 28.98
C GLY A 879 -12.98 -14.23 27.98
N THR A 880 -14.14 -13.64 27.86
CA THR A 880 -14.42 -12.61 26.86
C THR A 880 -13.58 -11.35 27.01
N PHE A 881 -12.85 -10.93 25.97
CA PHE A 881 -12.09 -9.67 26.02
C PHE A 881 -12.97 -8.43 25.82
N GLY A 882 -13.95 -8.49 24.91
CA GLY A 882 -14.64 -7.30 24.43
C GLY A 882 -16.10 -7.43 24.01
N ALA A 883 -16.80 -8.55 24.26
CA ALA A 883 -18.18 -8.74 23.78
C ALA A 883 -19.18 -7.71 24.36
N PRO A 884 -20.27 -7.40 23.62
CA PRO A 884 -21.34 -6.49 24.05
C PRO A 884 -22.05 -6.95 25.33
N ALA A 885 -22.55 -5.99 26.13
CA ALA A 885 -23.23 -6.27 27.41
C ALA A 885 -24.48 -7.19 27.32
N LYS A 886 -25.06 -7.39 26.14
CA LYS A 886 -26.20 -8.30 25.91
C LYS A 886 -25.79 -9.78 25.76
N GLU A 887 -24.54 -10.01 25.37
CA GLU A 887 -23.92 -11.34 25.21
C GLU A 887 -23.06 -11.70 26.43
N GLN A 888 -22.80 -10.72 27.32
CA GLN A 888 -22.19 -10.96 28.61
C GLN A 888 -23.17 -11.65 29.55
N VAL A 889 -22.77 -12.80 30.08
CA VAL A 889 -23.49 -13.44 31.18
C VAL A 889 -23.36 -12.56 32.41
N THR A 890 -24.50 -12.23 33.02
CA THR A 890 -24.57 -11.32 34.18
C THR A 890 -23.70 -11.85 35.32
N GLY A 891 -22.69 -11.07 35.73
CA GLY A 891 -21.80 -11.39 36.86
C GLY A 891 -20.42 -11.93 36.48
N ILE A 892 -20.08 -12.02 35.20
CA ILE A 892 -18.75 -12.47 34.74
C ILE A 892 -17.99 -11.28 34.13
N PRO A 893 -16.75 -10.99 34.59
CA PRO A 893 -15.96 -9.88 34.08
C PRO A 893 -15.29 -10.20 32.74
N LEU A 894 -14.95 -9.15 31.99
CA LEU A 894 -14.11 -9.28 30.78
C LEU A 894 -12.71 -9.74 31.16
N GLN A 895 -12.05 -10.57 30.34
CA GLN A 895 -10.82 -11.29 30.70
C GLN A 895 -9.76 -11.32 29.59
N TYR A 896 -8.50 -11.44 30.00
CA TYR A 896 -7.38 -11.86 29.14
C TYR A 896 -6.29 -12.55 29.96
N ASN A 897 -5.41 -13.29 29.29
CA ASN A 897 -4.31 -14.00 29.95
C ASN A 897 -2.95 -13.54 29.42
N LEU A 898 -1.96 -13.47 30.32
CA LEU A 898 -0.54 -13.35 29.98
C LEU A 898 0.18 -14.61 30.46
N LEU A 899 0.74 -15.40 29.54
CA LEU A 899 1.46 -16.61 29.85
C LEU A 899 2.96 -16.31 29.78
N THR A 900 3.69 -16.61 30.84
CA THR A 900 5.14 -16.41 30.91
C THR A 900 5.82 -17.77 31.11
N LEU A 901 6.57 -18.22 30.11
CA LEU A 901 7.38 -19.42 30.16
C LEU A 901 8.81 -19.05 30.57
N ASP A 902 9.28 -19.68 31.64
CA ASP A 902 10.70 -19.67 32.02
C ASP A 902 11.41 -20.84 31.32
N PRO A 903 12.32 -20.56 30.37
CA PRO A 903 13.01 -21.60 29.62
C PRO A 903 13.94 -22.48 30.47
N GLU A 904 14.41 -21.99 31.62
CA GLU A 904 15.34 -22.72 32.47
C GLU A 904 14.63 -23.74 33.37
N SER A 905 13.51 -23.35 33.97
CA SER A 905 12.72 -24.24 34.83
C SER A 905 11.68 -25.07 34.08
N GLY A 906 11.29 -24.67 32.87
CA GLY A 906 10.18 -25.26 32.11
C GLY A 906 8.82 -25.01 32.75
N VAL A 907 8.73 -24.03 33.67
CA VAL A 907 7.48 -23.63 34.31
C VAL A 907 6.85 -22.49 33.50
N MET A 908 5.56 -22.63 33.21
CA MET A 908 4.75 -21.60 32.58
C MET A 908 3.77 -21.04 33.61
N THR A 909 3.93 -19.76 33.93
CA THR A 909 3.01 -19.02 34.80
C THR A 909 1.92 -18.38 33.96
N VAL A 910 0.66 -18.60 34.30
CA VAL A 910 -0.49 -17.99 33.65
C VAL A 910 -1.03 -16.89 34.56
N GLU A 911 -0.90 -15.63 34.14
CA GLU A 911 -1.48 -14.49 34.84
C GLU A 911 -2.84 -14.15 34.22
N THR A 912 -3.89 -14.25 35.03
CA THR A 912 -5.26 -13.99 34.59
C THR A 912 -5.68 -12.58 34.98
N ARG A 913 -6.24 -11.85 34.02
CA ARG A 913 -6.61 -10.43 34.17
C ARG A 913 -8.10 -10.26 33.94
N LYS A 914 -8.73 -9.38 34.71
CA LYS A 914 -10.16 -9.10 34.61
C LYS A 914 -10.49 -7.61 34.58
N LYS A 915 -11.63 -7.28 33.99
CA LYS A 915 -12.21 -5.95 33.95
C LYS A 915 -13.72 -6.03 34.18
N GLU A 916 -14.19 -5.43 35.28
CA GLU A 916 -15.59 -5.51 35.75
C GLU A 916 -16.57 -4.65 34.91
N LYS A 917 -16.08 -3.58 34.28
CA LYS A 917 -16.88 -2.64 33.48
C LYS A 917 -16.23 -2.46 32.11
N ALA A 918 -17.03 -2.38 31.04
CA ALA A 918 -16.52 -2.25 29.67
C ALA A 918 -15.47 -1.12 29.49
N ASP A 919 -15.69 0.03 30.15
CA ASP A 919 -14.80 1.20 30.13
C ASP A 919 -13.85 1.30 31.33
N GLY A 920 -13.82 0.29 32.20
CA GLY A 920 -12.96 0.24 33.38
C GLY A 920 -11.50 -0.10 33.07
N ALA A 921 -10.68 -0.11 34.11
CA ALA A 921 -9.30 -0.58 34.02
C ALA A 921 -9.21 -2.09 34.22
N TRP A 922 -8.19 -2.71 33.63
CA TRP A 922 -7.83 -4.09 33.91
C TRP A 922 -7.22 -4.22 35.31
N SER A 923 -7.48 -5.35 35.94
CA SER A 923 -7.00 -5.69 37.28
C SER A 923 -6.71 -7.17 37.38
N ALA A 924 -6.01 -7.57 38.44
CA ALA A 924 -5.67 -8.95 38.70
C ALA A 924 -6.93 -9.80 38.99
N ASP A 925 -7.04 -10.98 38.37
CA ASP A 925 -8.17 -11.88 38.59
C ASP A 925 -7.83 -13.01 39.57
N ALA A 926 -7.95 -12.72 40.87
CA ALA A 926 -7.60 -13.64 41.95
C ALA A 926 -8.71 -14.68 42.22
N ARG A 927 -8.85 -15.65 41.32
CA ARG A 927 -9.78 -16.79 41.47
C ARG A 927 -9.09 -18.16 41.60
N TRP A 928 -7.75 -18.19 41.52
CA TRP A 928 -6.96 -19.43 41.56
C TRP A 928 -6.32 -19.65 42.91
N SER A 929 -5.98 -20.90 43.25
CA SER A 929 -5.38 -21.38 44.52
C SER A 929 -6.38 -21.74 45.66
N ASP A 930 -5.89 -21.86 46.90
CA ASP A 930 -6.71 -22.15 48.08
C ASP A 930 -7.81 -21.10 48.22
N LYS A 931 -9.04 -21.57 48.51
CA LYS A 931 -10.22 -20.74 48.78
C LYS A 931 -9.97 -19.65 49.83
N ASN A 932 -9.00 -19.86 50.72
CA ASN A 932 -8.66 -18.91 51.78
C ASN A 932 -7.59 -17.87 51.38
N ASN A 933 -6.84 -18.06 50.28
CA ASN A 933 -5.79 -17.14 49.84
C ASN A 933 -5.62 -17.12 48.31
N PRO A 934 -6.64 -16.67 47.56
CA PRO A 934 -6.63 -16.74 46.10
C PRO A 934 -5.58 -15.81 45.49
N VAL A 935 -4.85 -16.29 44.49
CA VAL A 935 -3.86 -15.53 43.73
C VAL A 935 -4.26 -15.42 42.25
N PRO A 936 -3.90 -14.32 41.56
CA PRO A 936 -4.31 -14.07 40.17
C PRO A 936 -3.45 -14.79 39.12
N ARG A 937 -2.79 -15.88 39.54
CA ARG A 937 -1.87 -16.64 38.71
C ARG A 937 -1.78 -18.08 39.17
N TYR A 938 -1.41 -18.96 38.25
CA TYR A 938 -1.09 -20.35 38.55
C TYR A 938 0.02 -20.86 37.63
N ASP A 939 0.76 -21.87 38.10
CA ASP A 939 1.92 -22.41 37.40
C ASP A 939 1.64 -23.78 36.80
N ILE A 940 2.06 -23.96 35.56
CA ILE A 940 2.01 -25.22 34.84
C ILE A 940 3.45 -25.71 34.64
N LYS A 941 3.75 -26.90 35.16
CA LYS A 941 5.04 -27.55 34.94
C LYS A 941 5.02 -28.31 33.61
N LEU A 942 5.86 -27.90 32.67
CA LEU A 942 5.92 -28.47 31.33
C LEU A 942 7.20 -29.31 31.16
N ARG A 943 7.10 -30.34 30.30
CA ARG A 943 8.24 -31.07 29.76
C ARG A 943 8.87 -30.28 28.62
N TYR A 944 9.42 -29.11 28.96
CA TYR A 944 10.11 -28.22 28.03
C TYR A 944 11.62 -28.32 28.27
N GLY A 945 12.39 -28.66 27.25
CA GLY A 945 13.86 -28.75 27.34
C GLY A 945 14.43 -29.96 28.12
N THR A 946 13.61 -30.78 28.77
CA THR A 946 14.06 -31.97 29.50
C THR A 946 14.19 -33.21 28.61
N PHE A 947 15.41 -33.67 28.34
CA PHE A 947 15.69 -35.04 27.90
C PHE A 947 15.85 -35.94 29.12
N LYS A 948 14.94 -36.89 29.34
CA LYS A 948 15.22 -38.02 30.24
C LYS A 948 15.91 -39.14 29.47
N LYS A 949 17.12 -39.48 29.91
CA LYS A 949 17.95 -40.62 29.49
C LYS A 949 17.35 -42.00 29.82
N GLU A 950 16.15 -42.06 30.42
CA GLU A 950 15.63 -43.28 31.06
C GLU A 950 14.55 -44.02 30.25
N ASP A 951 14.01 -43.46 29.17
CA ASP A 951 13.03 -44.17 28.32
C ASP A 951 13.69 -44.96 27.16
N GLN A 952 15.02 -45.06 27.14
CA GLN A 952 15.77 -45.89 26.18
C GLN A 952 15.70 -47.41 26.45
N LEU A 953 14.96 -47.86 27.48
CA LEU A 953 14.96 -49.27 27.91
C LEU A 953 13.64 -50.02 27.75
N ILE A 954 12.58 -49.40 27.21
CA ILE A 954 11.31 -50.09 26.94
C ILE A 954 10.77 -49.64 25.59
N ILE A 955 11.43 -50.04 24.50
CA ILE A 955 10.89 -50.52 23.21
C ILE A 955 12.07 -51.23 22.52
N SER A 956 12.57 -52.28 23.17
CA SER A 956 13.12 -53.43 22.45
C SER A 956 11.95 -54.38 22.24
N ASN A 957 11.63 -54.67 20.97
CA ASN A 957 10.59 -55.59 20.50
C ASN A 957 9.21 -54.97 20.22
N SER A 958 9.16 -54.14 19.18
CA SER A 958 8.11 -54.28 18.16
C SER A 958 8.57 -53.59 16.89
N ASN A 959 9.07 -54.39 15.95
CA ASN A 959 9.35 -53.97 14.57
C ASN A 959 8.05 -53.43 13.94
N VAL A 960 7.97 -52.12 13.78
CA VAL A 960 7.32 -51.49 12.62
C VAL A 960 8.31 -50.50 12.03
N GLN A 961 8.85 -50.89 10.88
CA GLN A 961 9.89 -50.24 10.11
C GLN A 961 9.22 -49.31 9.10
N PHE A 962 9.59 -48.03 9.03
CA PHE A 962 9.80 -47.25 7.79
C PHE A 962 10.47 -45.89 8.11
N SER A 963 11.77 -45.93 8.42
CA SER A 963 12.66 -44.78 8.26
C SER A 963 12.86 -44.53 6.76
N GLN A 964 12.07 -43.64 6.14
CA GLN A 964 12.31 -43.31 4.74
C GLN A 964 13.46 -42.30 4.66
N ARG A 965 14.64 -42.77 4.23
CA ARG A 965 15.84 -41.94 4.07
C ARG A 965 15.53 -40.75 3.15
N THR A 966 15.91 -39.52 3.54
CA THR A 966 15.52 -38.29 2.81
C THR A 966 16.68 -37.72 1.99
N PHE A 967 16.40 -37.31 0.76
CA PHE A 967 17.31 -36.60 -0.13
C PHE A 967 16.85 -35.14 -0.27
N PHE A 968 17.59 -34.20 0.31
CA PHE A 968 17.31 -32.77 0.27
C PHE A 968 17.84 -32.18 -1.04
N ALA A 969 16.97 -31.97 -2.02
CA ALA A 969 17.32 -31.35 -3.30
C ALA A 969 17.22 -29.82 -3.18
N ILE A 970 18.34 -29.14 -2.88
CA ILE A 970 18.42 -27.68 -2.80
C ILE A 970 18.53 -27.10 -4.21
N ARG A 971 17.45 -26.45 -4.66
CA ARG A 971 17.45 -25.67 -5.90
C ARG A 971 17.71 -24.21 -5.58
N HIS A 972 18.85 -23.70 -6.00
CA HIS A 972 19.27 -22.33 -5.75
C HIS A 972 19.21 -21.51 -7.05
N HIS A 973 18.33 -20.51 -7.09
CA HIS A 973 18.18 -19.65 -8.26
C HIS A 973 18.10 -18.17 -7.90
N SER A 974 18.71 -17.34 -8.74
CA SER A 974 18.67 -15.87 -8.62
C SER A 974 18.27 -15.19 -9.92
N PHE A 975 17.70 -15.96 -10.85
CA PHE A 975 17.15 -15.53 -12.13
C PHE A 975 15.75 -16.14 -12.27
N GLU A 976 14.96 -15.70 -13.24
CA GLU A 976 13.65 -16.30 -13.52
C GLU A 976 13.74 -17.82 -13.73
N LEU A 977 12.74 -18.56 -13.23
CA LEU A 977 12.69 -20.01 -13.34
C LEU A 977 12.61 -20.44 -14.81
N LEU A 978 13.66 -21.11 -15.31
CA LEU A 978 13.71 -21.63 -16.67
C LEU A 978 13.60 -23.16 -16.78
N THR A 979 13.65 -23.91 -15.67
CA THR A 979 13.80 -25.39 -15.69
C THR A 979 13.04 -26.12 -14.58
N GLY A 980 12.86 -27.45 -14.75
CA GLY A 980 12.11 -28.34 -13.85
C GLY A 980 12.84 -28.76 -12.57
N LEU A 981 12.17 -29.56 -11.73
CA LEU A 981 12.73 -30.15 -10.51
C LEU A 981 13.45 -31.47 -10.80
N ILE A 982 14.40 -31.87 -9.93
CA ILE A 982 15.05 -33.19 -9.98
C ILE A 982 14.02 -34.28 -9.67
N SER A 983 13.94 -35.29 -10.52
CA SER A 983 13.07 -36.45 -10.36
C SER A 983 13.80 -37.63 -9.71
N LYS A 984 13.08 -38.72 -9.40
CA LYS A 984 13.74 -39.95 -8.88
C LYS A 984 14.63 -40.60 -9.93
N GLU A 985 14.30 -40.43 -11.20
CA GLU A 985 15.03 -40.95 -12.35
C GLU A 985 16.42 -40.31 -12.46
N ASP A 986 16.54 -39.04 -12.05
CA ASP A 986 17.79 -38.27 -12.06
C ASP A 986 18.75 -38.65 -10.92
N LEU A 987 18.26 -39.39 -9.91
CA LEU A 987 19.08 -39.87 -8.79
C LEU A 987 19.83 -41.16 -9.12
N PRO A 988 21.04 -41.37 -8.57
CA PRO A 988 21.76 -42.65 -8.62
C PRO A 988 20.95 -43.78 -8.01
N HIS A 989 21.07 -44.99 -8.57
CA HIS A 989 20.32 -46.17 -8.13
C HIS A 989 20.40 -46.43 -6.62
N ASN A 990 21.55 -46.20 -5.99
CA ASN A 990 21.74 -46.42 -4.56
C ASN A 990 21.06 -45.38 -3.64
N ILE A 991 20.50 -44.31 -4.21
CA ILE A 991 19.71 -43.30 -3.48
C ILE A 991 18.34 -43.00 -4.11
N ARG A 992 17.92 -43.72 -5.15
CA ARG A 992 16.56 -43.58 -5.77
C ARG A 992 15.43 -43.90 -4.79
N ASP A 993 15.70 -44.75 -3.82
CA ASP A 993 14.75 -45.15 -2.79
C ASP A 993 14.55 -44.07 -1.72
N TYR A 994 15.34 -42.98 -1.77
CA TYR A 994 15.20 -41.87 -0.85
C TYR A 994 13.99 -41.02 -1.22
N LYS A 995 13.29 -40.49 -0.21
CA LYS A 995 12.24 -39.48 -0.42
C LYS A 995 12.91 -38.16 -0.80
N ILE A 996 12.62 -37.65 -1.99
CA ILE A 996 13.12 -36.34 -2.43
C ILE A 996 12.33 -35.25 -1.71
N GLN A 997 13.05 -34.39 -1.00
CA GLN A 997 12.51 -33.15 -0.44
C GLN A 997 13.12 -31.98 -1.19
N HIS A 998 12.31 -31.32 -2.01
CA HIS A 998 12.72 -30.12 -2.72
C HIS A 998 12.82 -28.94 -1.77
N ILE A 999 13.95 -28.25 -1.80
CA ILE A 999 14.17 -27.02 -1.07
C ILE A 999 14.40 -25.94 -2.10
N GLU A 1000 13.36 -25.15 -2.33
CA GLU A 1000 13.42 -23.99 -3.21
C GLU A 1000 14.10 -22.84 -2.47
N PHE A 1001 15.27 -22.43 -2.97
CA PHE A 1001 15.98 -21.26 -2.51
C PHE A 1001 15.97 -20.20 -3.61
N ASP A 1002 14.86 -19.47 -3.65
CA ASP A 1002 14.55 -18.44 -4.63
C ASP A 1002 15.05 -17.06 -4.20
N GLN A 1003 15.98 -16.52 -4.99
CA GLN A 1003 16.52 -15.16 -4.88
C GLN A 1003 16.21 -14.30 -6.11
N SER A 1004 15.36 -14.77 -7.03
CA SER A 1004 15.02 -14.09 -8.29
C SER A 1004 14.33 -12.75 -8.07
N SER A 1005 13.60 -12.58 -6.96
CA SER A 1005 12.99 -11.29 -6.59
C SER A 1005 14.00 -10.17 -6.35
N PHE A 1006 15.27 -10.51 -6.10
CA PHE A 1006 16.36 -9.54 -5.96
C PHE A 1006 17.04 -9.23 -7.29
N TYR A 1007 16.59 -9.82 -8.39
CA TYR A 1007 17.08 -9.56 -9.74
C TYR A 1007 15.93 -9.02 -10.60
N ILE A 1008 15.83 -7.68 -10.67
CA ILE A 1008 14.74 -7.00 -11.40
C ILE A 1008 15.36 -6.13 -12.50
N GLY A 1009 14.97 -6.38 -13.75
CA GLY A 1009 15.41 -5.57 -14.89
C GLY A 1009 16.91 -5.66 -15.19
N GLY A 1010 17.54 -6.82 -14.98
CA GLY A 1010 18.96 -7.02 -15.26
C GLY A 1010 19.92 -6.59 -14.15
N ILE A 1011 19.40 -6.04 -13.05
CA ILE A 1011 20.20 -5.56 -11.91
C ILE A 1011 19.85 -6.40 -10.69
N CYS A 1012 20.89 -6.95 -10.06
CA CYS A 1012 20.77 -7.65 -8.78
C CYS A 1012 20.88 -6.63 -7.62
N ASP A 1013 20.07 -6.79 -6.56
CA ASP A 1013 20.29 -6.24 -5.23
C ASP A 1013 21.11 -7.26 -4.40
N PRO A 1014 22.45 -7.17 -4.44
CA PRO A 1014 23.32 -8.14 -3.78
C PRO A 1014 23.20 -8.10 -2.25
N SER A 1015 22.87 -6.94 -1.66
CA SER A 1015 22.78 -6.79 -0.20
C SER A 1015 21.59 -7.58 0.36
N SER A 1016 20.43 -7.45 -0.28
CA SER A 1016 19.25 -8.22 0.10
C SER A 1016 19.42 -9.71 -0.20
N ALA A 1017 20.08 -10.07 -1.31
CA ALA A 1017 20.38 -11.46 -1.65
C ALA A 1017 21.32 -12.13 -0.62
N VAL A 1018 22.37 -11.45 -0.15
CA VAL A 1018 23.26 -11.95 0.92
C VAL A 1018 22.49 -12.17 2.22
N LYS A 1019 21.63 -11.22 2.60
CA LYS A 1019 20.81 -11.32 3.82
C LYS A 1019 19.87 -12.53 3.79
N GLN A 1020 19.23 -12.78 2.64
CA GLN A 1020 18.39 -13.97 2.48
C GLN A 1020 19.22 -15.26 2.48
N ASN A 1021 20.44 -15.24 1.95
CA ASN A 1021 21.34 -16.39 1.97
C ASN A 1021 21.75 -16.81 3.39
N ASP A 1022 22.12 -15.84 4.25
CA ASP A 1022 22.43 -16.13 5.65
C ASP A 1022 21.20 -16.68 6.41
N LYS A 1023 19.99 -16.15 6.11
CA LYS A 1023 18.72 -16.67 6.65
C LYS A 1023 18.46 -18.11 6.18
N PHE A 1024 18.68 -18.39 4.90
CA PHE A 1024 18.51 -19.72 4.30
C PHE A 1024 19.46 -20.74 4.95
N ILE A 1025 20.76 -20.42 5.04
CA ILE A 1025 21.77 -21.29 5.64
C ILE A 1025 21.39 -21.64 7.09
N ASN A 1026 20.99 -20.64 7.88
CA ASN A 1026 20.59 -20.85 9.27
C ASN A 1026 19.31 -21.70 9.40
N GLY A 1027 18.35 -21.54 8.48
CA GLY A 1027 17.16 -22.38 8.40
C GLY A 1027 17.50 -23.82 8.01
N PHE A 1028 18.31 -24.00 6.96
CA PHE A 1028 18.71 -25.31 6.46
C PHE A 1028 19.59 -26.08 7.46
N LEU A 1029 20.46 -25.40 8.22
CA LEU A 1029 21.22 -25.97 9.35
C LEU A 1029 20.33 -26.72 10.34
N LYS A 1030 19.19 -26.11 10.67
CA LYS A 1030 18.22 -26.69 11.60
C LYS A 1030 17.53 -27.89 10.97
N LEU A 1031 17.10 -27.77 9.71
CA LEU A 1031 16.43 -28.83 8.96
C LEU A 1031 17.31 -30.08 8.77
N PHE A 1032 18.58 -29.90 8.40
CA PHE A 1032 19.49 -31.00 8.13
C PHE A 1032 19.96 -31.70 9.41
N LYS A 1033 20.18 -30.95 10.51
CA LYS A 1033 20.48 -31.56 11.83
C LYS A 1033 19.36 -32.47 12.32
N ALA A 1034 18.10 -32.18 11.97
CA ALA A 1034 16.96 -33.03 12.29
C ALA A 1034 16.92 -34.34 11.47
N ASN A 1035 17.73 -34.45 10.40
CA ASN A 1035 17.77 -35.60 9.49
C ASN A 1035 19.23 -36.02 9.25
N SER A 1036 19.90 -36.53 10.29
CA SER A 1036 21.35 -36.78 10.29
C SER A 1036 21.82 -37.82 9.26
N GLU A 1037 20.94 -38.70 8.77
CA GLU A 1037 21.24 -39.65 7.68
C GLU A 1037 20.94 -39.08 6.28
N GLY A 1038 20.31 -37.91 6.22
CA GLY A 1038 19.87 -37.26 4.99
C GLY A 1038 21.03 -36.96 4.03
N LYS A 1039 20.75 -37.06 2.74
CA LYS A 1039 21.69 -36.69 1.68
C LYS A 1039 21.31 -35.32 1.13
N ILE A 1040 22.31 -34.52 0.75
CA ILE A 1040 22.10 -33.16 0.23
C ILE A 1040 22.41 -33.17 -1.26
N GLY A 1041 21.48 -32.76 -2.10
CA GLY A 1041 21.70 -32.36 -3.49
C GLY A 1041 21.78 -30.84 -3.61
N TYR A 1042 22.68 -30.32 -4.44
CA TYR A 1042 22.76 -28.88 -4.74
C TYR A 1042 22.81 -28.64 -6.25
N TYR A 1043 21.92 -27.78 -6.73
CA TYR A 1043 21.74 -27.46 -8.15
C TYR A 1043 21.06 -26.10 -8.35
N GLY A 1044 21.02 -25.59 -9.58
CA GLY A 1044 20.29 -24.37 -9.95
C GLY A 1044 21.09 -23.37 -10.78
N ILE A 1045 20.51 -22.20 -11.06
CA ILE A 1045 21.11 -21.14 -11.87
C ILE A 1045 21.18 -19.86 -11.03
N VAL A 1046 22.38 -19.50 -10.59
CA VAL A 1046 22.59 -18.46 -9.57
C VAL A 1046 23.80 -17.58 -9.87
N HIS A 1047 23.73 -16.30 -9.48
CA HIS A 1047 24.87 -15.37 -9.50
C HIS A 1047 26.07 -15.95 -8.74
N ILE A 1048 27.26 -15.72 -9.28
CA ILE A 1048 28.49 -16.42 -8.89
C ILE A 1048 28.86 -16.21 -7.41
N PRO A 1049 28.81 -15.00 -6.85
CA PRO A 1049 29.18 -14.80 -5.44
C PRO A 1049 28.25 -15.53 -4.45
N LEU A 1050 26.98 -15.75 -4.82
CA LEU A 1050 25.97 -16.39 -3.97
C LEU A 1050 26.21 -17.91 -3.86
N GLN A 1051 26.57 -18.60 -4.94
CA GLN A 1051 26.97 -20.02 -4.87
C GLN A 1051 28.24 -20.24 -4.03
N PHE A 1052 29.20 -19.31 -4.07
CA PHE A 1052 30.37 -19.37 -3.20
C PHE A 1052 30.01 -19.17 -1.73
N CYS A 1053 29.05 -18.28 -1.43
CA CYS A 1053 28.57 -18.07 -0.06
C CYS A 1053 27.89 -19.33 0.52
N VAL A 1054 27.00 -19.98 -0.24
CA VAL A 1054 26.41 -21.26 0.20
C VAL A 1054 27.49 -22.32 0.36
N GLY A 1055 28.42 -22.42 -0.60
CA GLY A 1055 29.57 -23.33 -0.51
C GLY A 1055 30.38 -23.11 0.76
N TYR A 1056 30.78 -21.89 1.08
CA TYR A 1056 31.52 -21.55 2.28
C TYR A 1056 30.78 -21.93 3.57
N ALA A 1057 29.46 -21.71 3.61
CA ALA A 1057 28.62 -22.12 4.73
C ALA A 1057 28.52 -23.64 4.91
N PHE A 1058 28.65 -24.40 3.81
CA PHE A 1058 28.60 -25.87 3.77
C PHE A 1058 30.00 -26.52 3.84
N SER A 1059 31.04 -25.75 4.16
CA SER A 1059 32.43 -26.22 4.23
C SER A 1059 32.61 -27.43 5.16
N THR A 1060 31.99 -27.42 6.33
CA THR A 1060 32.08 -28.48 7.36
C THR A 1060 31.02 -29.58 7.24
N TRP A 1061 30.23 -29.60 6.17
CA TRP A 1061 29.06 -30.47 6.05
C TRP A 1061 29.34 -31.78 5.32
N PRO A 1062 28.45 -32.81 5.45
CA PRO A 1062 28.61 -34.11 4.81
C PRO A 1062 28.71 -34.05 3.27
N LYS A 1063 28.85 -35.22 2.64
CA LYS A 1063 28.91 -35.33 1.17
C LYS A 1063 27.67 -34.70 0.54
N VAL A 1064 27.89 -33.71 -0.33
CA VAL A 1064 26.86 -33.05 -1.15
C VAL A 1064 26.91 -33.64 -2.55
N PHE A 1065 25.77 -34.06 -3.06
CA PHE A 1065 25.56 -34.52 -4.42
C PHE A 1065 25.39 -33.30 -5.33
N LEU A 1066 26.23 -33.21 -6.35
CA LEU A 1066 26.29 -32.07 -7.26
C LEU A 1066 25.61 -32.42 -8.58
N PHE A 1067 24.72 -31.54 -9.06
CA PHE A 1067 24.00 -31.71 -10.31
C PHE A 1067 24.25 -30.53 -11.24
N GLU A 1068 24.23 -30.82 -12.53
CA GLU A 1068 24.34 -29.84 -13.61
C GLU A 1068 23.17 -29.98 -14.56
N LEU A 1069 22.89 -28.89 -15.29
CA LEU A 1069 21.82 -28.87 -16.29
C LEU A 1069 22.38 -29.39 -17.62
N ASP A 1070 21.78 -30.45 -18.16
CA ASP A 1070 22.00 -30.80 -19.56
C ASP A 1070 21.19 -29.85 -20.44
N ARG A 1071 21.88 -28.98 -21.15
CA ARG A 1071 21.28 -27.94 -21.99
C ARG A 1071 20.56 -28.50 -23.22
N ASN A 1072 20.83 -29.74 -23.61
CA ASN A 1072 20.18 -30.37 -24.77
C ASN A 1072 18.84 -30.98 -24.38
N THR A 1073 18.78 -31.64 -23.22
CA THR A 1073 17.58 -32.32 -22.73
C THR A 1073 16.76 -31.46 -21.77
N ASN A 1074 17.34 -30.37 -21.27
CA ASN A 1074 16.81 -29.50 -20.21
C ASN A 1074 16.52 -30.25 -18.89
N CYS A 1075 17.25 -31.36 -18.67
CA CYS A 1075 17.16 -32.20 -17.48
C CYS A 1075 18.39 -32.04 -16.58
N TRP A 1076 18.21 -32.32 -15.29
CA TRP A 1076 19.30 -32.29 -14.32
C TRP A 1076 19.99 -33.65 -14.26
N TYR A 1077 21.31 -33.67 -14.31
CA TYR A 1077 22.09 -34.89 -14.13
C TYR A 1077 23.12 -34.72 -13.02
N GLN A 1078 23.33 -35.77 -12.24
CA GLN A 1078 24.38 -35.76 -11.23
C GLN A 1078 25.75 -35.92 -11.89
N LEU A 1079 26.77 -35.22 -11.37
CA LEU A 1079 28.16 -35.48 -11.75
C LEU A 1079 28.50 -36.97 -11.56
N ALA A 1080 29.18 -37.52 -12.57
CA ALA A 1080 29.57 -38.92 -12.59
C ALA A 1080 30.68 -39.22 -11.56
N SER A 1081 30.61 -40.41 -10.96
CA SER A 1081 31.60 -40.90 -9.98
C SER A 1081 32.67 -41.80 -10.60
N SER A 1082 32.55 -42.13 -11.89
CA SER A 1082 33.54 -42.88 -12.67
C SER A 1082 34.79 -42.05 -12.95
N ASP A 1083 35.84 -42.71 -13.46
CA ASP A 1083 37.02 -42.00 -13.96
C ASP A 1083 36.64 -41.03 -15.08
N SER A 1084 37.09 -39.78 -14.94
CA SER A 1084 36.75 -38.71 -15.87
C SER A 1084 37.62 -38.71 -17.11
N PRO A 1085 37.14 -38.15 -18.22
CA PRO A 1085 38.00 -37.65 -19.28
C PRO A 1085 39.05 -36.70 -18.68
N GLU A 1086 40.31 -36.90 -19.05
CA GLU A 1086 41.41 -36.11 -18.51
C GLU A 1086 41.22 -34.63 -18.84
N ILE A 1087 41.23 -33.77 -17.82
CA ILE A 1087 41.29 -32.33 -17.99
C ILE A 1087 42.74 -31.88 -17.84
N GLU A 1088 43.24 -31.21 -18.88
CA GLU A 1088 44.51 -30.50 -18.83
C GLU A 1088 44.30 -29.25 -17.96
N LEU A 1089 44.72 -29.32 -16.69
CA LEU A 1089 44.58 -28.25 -15.72
C LEU A 1089 45.91 -27.50 -15.64
N ASN A 1090 45.89 -26.22 -15.97
CA ASN A 1090 47.05 -25.35 -15.98
C ASN A 1090 46.88 -24.26 -14.91
N VAL A 1091 47.90 -24.08 -14.07
CA VAL A 1091 47.98 -23.01 -13.08
C VAL A 1091 49.15 -22.09 -13.45
N ILE A 1092 48.84 -20.87 -13.86
CA ILE A 1092 49.83 -19.87 -14.26
C ILE A 1092 49.88 -18.80 -13.17
N ILE A 1093 51.07 -18.54 -12.64
CA ILE A 1093 51.27 -17.58 -11.54
C ILE A 1093 52.20 -16.47 -12.03
N SER A 1094 51.68 -15.25 -12.09
CA SER A 1094 52.45 -14.03 -12.38
C SER A 1094 52.69 -13.27 -11.08
N ARG A 1095 53.88 -13.47 -10.50
CA ARG A 1095 54.28 -12.86 -9.22
C ARG A 1095 54.80 -11.43 -9.43
N VAL A 1096 54.52 -10.56 -8.47
CA VAL A 1096 54.99 -9.17 -8.45
C VAL A 1096 55.59 -8.86 -7.08
N LYS A 1097 56.59 -7.96 -7.02
CA LYS A 1097 57.16 -7.53 -5.74
C LYS A 1097 56.19 -6.59 -5.03
N ASN A 1098 55.95 -6.82 -3.74
CA ASN A 1098 55.07 -6.03 -2.86
C ASN A 1098 53.66 -5.84 -3.45
N PRO A 1099 52.91 -6.94 -3.69
CA PRO A 1099 51.57 -6.84 -4.24
C PRO A 1099 50.61 -6.16 -3.26
N VAL A 1100 49.71 -5.32 -3.76
CA VAL A 1100 48.64 -4.70 -2.94
C VAL A 1100 47.37 -5.56 -2.88
N ALA A 1101 47.25 -6.51 -3.81
CA ALA A 1101 46.14 -7.46 -3.89
C ALA A 1101 46.59 -8.74 -4.62
N VAL A 1102 45.75 -9.77 -4.57
CA VAL A 1102 45.93 -11.00 -5.36
C VAL A 1102 44.68 -11.27 -6.16
N ALA A 1103 44.82 -11.46 -7.47
CA ALA A 1103 43.75 -11.88 -8.37
C ALA A 1103 43.86 -13.38 -8.64
N ILE A 1104 42.80 -14.13 -8.35
CA ILE A 1104 42.66 -15.53 -8.77
C ILE A 1104 41.59 -15.58 -9.85
N ARG A 1105 42.00 -15.81 -11.09
CA ARG A 1105 41.13 -16.04 -12.24
C ARG A 1105 40.93 -17.53 -12.44
N ILE A 1106 39.68 -17.98 -12.41
CA ILE A 1106 39.32 -19.38 -12.60
C ILE A 1106 38.48 -19.50 -13.87
N ALA A 1107 39.13 -19.89 -14.97
CA ALA A 1107 38.58 -19.86 -16.33
C ALA A 1107 38.24 -21.28 -16.82
N ILE A 1108 36.99 -21.71 -16.63
CA ILE A 1108 36.51 -23.06 -16.95
C ILE A 1108 35.56 -23.03 -18.15
N SER A 1109 34.52 -22.20 -18.09
CA SER A 1109 33.53 -22.12 -19.17
C SER A 1109 33.93 -21.12 -20.25
N PHE A 1110 34.53 -19.99 -19.84
CA PHE A 1110 34.95 -18.88 -20.70
C PHE A 1110 36.28 -18.31 -20.20
N ASP A 1111 36.92 -17.53 -21.04
CA ASP A 1111 38.10 -16.75 -20.66
C ASP A 1111 37.74 -15.57 -19.76
N ILE A 1112 38.65 -15.26 -18.83
CA ILE A 1112 38.60 -14.04 -18.01
C ILE A 1112 39.69 -13.12 -18.53
N LEU A 1113 39.30 -12.05 -19.21
CA LEU A 1113 40.24 -11.08 -19.75
C LEU A 1113 40.96 -10.38 -18.61
N LYS A 1114 42.27 -10.17 -18.77
CA LYS A 1114 43.07 -9.47 -17.78
C LYS A 1114 42.63 -8.00 -17.66
N SER A 1115 42.23 -7.37 -18.77
CA SER A 1115 41.65 -6.03 -18.79
C SER A 1115 40.43 -5.89 -17.87
N ASP A 1116 39.54 -6.89 -17.86
CA ASP A 1116 38.33 -6.86 -17.03
C ASP A 1116 38.68 -6.95 -15.52
N VAL A 1117 39.85 -7.50 -15.19
CA VAL A 1117 40.39 -7.55 -13.81
C VAL A 1117 41.17 -6.28 -13.47
N ASP A 1118 41.92 -5.73 -14.42
CA ASP A 1118 42.62 -4.46 -14.29
C ASP A 1118 41.64 -3.29 -14.04
N ASP A 1119 40.42 -3.37 -14.60
CA ASP A 1119 39.34 -2.41 -14.32
C ASP A 1119 38.82 -2.45 -12.87
N VAL A 1120 39.19 -3.48 -12.10
CA VAL A 1120 38.74 -3.72 -10.72
C VAL A 1120 39.86 -3.55 -9.71
N LEU A 1121 41.10 -3.95 -10.06
CA LEU A 1121 42.22 -4.03 -9.14
C LEU A 1121 43.33 -3.05 -9.51
N SER A 1122 43.76 -2.27 -8.52
CA SER A 1122 44.94 -1.41 -8.65
C SER A 1122 46.22 -2.24 -8.72
N GLN A 1123 47.09 -1.90 -9.67
CA GLN A 1123 48.42 -2.49 -9.80
C GLN A 1123 49.39 -1.93 -8.74
N PRO A 1124 50.40 -2.69 -8.27
CA PRO A 1124 50.73 -4.05 -8.65
C PRO A 1124 49.94 -5.13 -7.87
N TYR A 1125 49.37 -6.11 -8.57
CA TYR A 1125 48.74 -7.30 -7.95
C TYR A 1125 49.34 -8.61 -8.49
N GLU A 1126 49.34 -9.68 -7.69
CA GLU A 1126 49.69 -11.02 -8.20
C GLU A 1126 48.52 -11.61 -8.99
N ASP A 1127 48.75 -12.03 -10.24
CA ASP A 1127 47.73 -12.65 -11.10
C ASP A 1127 47.94 -14.17 -11.15
N ILE A 1128 46.92 -14.92 -10.75
CA ILE A 1128 46.92 -16.38 -10.73
C ILE A 1128 45.78 -16.90 -11.58
N LEU A 1129 46.10 -17.54 -12.70
CA LEU A 1129 45.13 -18.13 -13.61
C LEU A 1129 45.08 -19.65 -13.43
N ILE A 1130 43.93 -20.15 -12.97
CA ILE A 1130 43.57 -21.56 -12.98
C ILE A 1130 42.65 -21.79 -14.17
N GLN A 1131 43.11 -22.56 -15.16
CA GLN A 1131 42.34 -22.80 -16.39
C GLN A 1131 42.41 -24.25 -16.83
N ILE A 1132 41.43 -24.66 -17.62
CA ILE A 1132 41.48 -25.93 -18.37
C ILE A 1132 41.87 -25.68 -19.82
N GLY A 1133 42.54 -26.65 -20.45
CA GLY A 1133 42.99 -26.54 -21.85
C GLY A 1133 41.87 -26.22 -22.83
N LYS A 1134 40.76 -27.00 -22.79
CA LYS A 1134 39.56 -26.76 -23.62
C LYS A 1134 38.40 -26.23 -22.80
N ARG A 1135 38.25 -24.90 -22.75
CA ARG A 1135 37.14 -24.22 -22.08
C ARG A 1135 35.83 -24.44 -22.81
N ARG A 1136 34.78 -24.78 -22.06
CA ARG A 1136 33.41 -24.93 -22.55
C ARG A 1136 32.46 -24.94 -21.36
N ILE A 1137 31.22 -24.55 -21.60
CA ILE A 1137 30.17 -24.46 -20.59
C ILE A 1137 30.02 -25.79 -19.82
N ASP A 1138 29.93 -26.91 -20.52
CA ASP A 1138 29.72 -28.25 -19.93
C ASP A 1138 31.05 -29.01 -19.75
N ALA A 1139 32.13 -28.30 -19.38
CA ALA A 1139 33.44 -28.91 -19.21
C ALA A 1139 33.52 -29.86 -18.01
N ILE A 1140 32.71 -29.61 -16.98
CA ILE A 1140 32.70 -30.38 -15.73
C ILE A 1140 31.52 -31.34 -15.76
N SER A 1141 31.81 -32.63 -15.77
CA SER A 1141 30.80 -33.70 -15.76
C SER A 1141 31.08 -34.78 -14.70
N HIS A 1142 32.23 -34.73 -14.03
CA HIS A 1142 32.68 -35.74 -13.07
C HIS A 1142 33.19 -35.12 -11.76
N TYR A 1143 33.05 -35.84 -10.64
CA TYR A 1143 33.59 -35.38 -9.35
C TYR A 1143 35.12 -35.28 -9.32
N SER A 1144 35.83 -36.15 -10.05
CA SER A 1144 37.30 -36.11 -10.14
C SER A 1144 37.81 -34.79 -10.73
N GLN A 1145 37.10 -34.21 -11.70
CA GLN A 1145 37.41 -32.91 -12.30
C GLN A 1145 37.21 -31.77 -11.28
N VAL A 1146 36.08 -31.78 -10.56
CA VAL A 1146 35.82 -30.83 -9.46
C VAL A 1146 36.91 -30.91 -8.40
N ASN A 1147 37.28 -32.13 -7.99
CA ASN A 1147 38.31 -32.37 -6.99
C ASN A 1147 39.68 -31.86 -7.45
N LYS A 1148 40.08 -32.14 -8.69
CA LYS A 1148 41.37 -31.70 -9.26
C LYS A 1148 41.48 -30.16 -9.26
N ILE A 1149 40.43 -29.46 -9.70
CA ILE A 1149 40.39 -27.98 -9.70
C ILE A 1149 40.36 -27.43 -8.27
N CYS A 1150 39.55 -28.02 -7.38
CA CYS A 1150 39.50 -27.61 -5.97
C CYS A 1150 40.84 -27.82 -5.25
N GLN A 1151 41.60 -28.87 -5.60
CA GLN A 1151 42.93 -29.12 -5.07
C GLN A 1151 43.92 -28.05 -5.53
N ALA A 1152 43.95 -27.72 -6.83
CA ALA A 1152 44.78 -26.64 -7.35
C ALA A 1152 44.43 -25.29 -6.70
N PHE A 1153 43.14 -24.96 -6.60
CA PHE A 1153 42.67 -23.76 -5.92
C PHE A 1153 43.09 -23.72 -4.44
N ARG A 1154 42.98 -24.86 -3.74
CA ARG A 1154 43.41 -24.97 -2.35
C ARG A 1154 44.91 -24.78 -2.19
N GLN A 1155 45.72 -25.37 -3.08
CA GLN A 1155 47.18 -25.19 -3.10
C GLN A 1155 47.56 -23.72 -3.33
N VAL A 1156 46.83 -23.02 -4.21
CA VAL A 1156 47.02 -21.57 -4.41
C VAL A 1156 46.73 -20.80 -3.13
N LEU A 1157 45.58 -21.03 -2.47
CA LEU A 1157 45.24 -20.33 -1.23
C LEU A 1157 46.25 -20.62 -0.10
N ASP A 1158 46.77 -21.84 -0.04
CA ASP A 1158 47.77 -22.23 0.96
C ASP A 1158 49.16 -21.63 0.65
N ASP A 1159 49.58 -21.53 -0.62
CA ASP A 1159 50.80 -20.79 -1.02
C ASP A 1159 50.70 -19.31 -0.63
N LEU A 1160 49.56 -18.67 -0.92
CA LEU A 1160 49.32 -17.27 -0.57
C LEU A 1160 49.40 -17.08 0.95
N HIS A 1161 48.73 -17.94 1.73
CA HIS A 1161 48.75 -17.89 3.19
C HIS A 1161 50.17 -17.95 3.78
N ASN A 1162 51.01 -18.82 3.23
CA ASN A 1162 52.37 -19.02 3.75
C ASN A 1162 53.36 -17.92 3.36
N ARG A 1163 53.07 -17.18 2.29
CA ARG A 1163 54.04 -16.28 1.65
C ARG A 1163 53.69 -14.80 1.79
N LEU A 1164 52.41 -14.45 1.82
CA LEU A 1164 51.92 -13.07 1.77
C LEU A 1164 51.31 -12.63 3.10
N ASP A 1165 51.40 -11.34 3.40
CA ASP A 1165 50.79 -10.76 4.60
C ASP A 1165 49.28 -11.01 4.63
N LYS A 1166 48.75 -11.41 5.80
CA LYS A 1166 47.33 -11.74 6.00
C LYS A 1166 46.40 -10.55 5.78
N SER A 1167 46.90 -9.31 5.78
CA SER A 1167 46.15 -8.10 5.46
C SER A 1167 45.76 -7.99 3.99
N LEU A 1168 46.42 -8.73 3.09
CA LEU A 1168 46.12 -8.70 1.66
C LEU A 1168 44.78 -9.35 1.34
N VAL A 1169 44.07 -8.77 0.38
CA VAL A 1169 42.77 -9.27 -0.08
C VAL A 1169 42.95 -10.12 -1.33
N VAL A 1170 42.28 -11.27 -1.35
CA VAL A 1170 42.25 -12.20 -2.47
C VAL A 1170 40.94 -12.00 -3.25
N HIS A 1171 41.06 -11.60 -4.50
CA HIS A 1171 39.95 -11.30 -5.40
C HIS A 1171 39.77 -12.44 -6.38
N ILE A 1172 38.59 -13.07 -6.37
CA ILE A 1172 38.27 -14.22 -7.21
C ILE A 1172 37.35 -13.79 -8.35
N PHE A 1173 37.78 -14.09 -9.56
CA PHE A 1173 37.02 -13.98 -10.79
C PHE A 1173 36.80 -15.37 -11.33
N TYR A 1174 35.55 -15.73 -11.59
CA TYR A 1174 35.18 -17.11 -11.88
C TYR A 1174 34.27 -17.19 -13.09
N THR A 1175 34.50 -18.17 -13.96
CA THR A 1175 33.55 -18.59 -14.99
C THR A 1175 33.57 -20.10 -15.06
N GLY A 1176 32.43 -20.68 -14.69
CA GLY A 1176 32.29 -22.12 -14.55
C GLY A 1176 30.90 -22.50 -14.07
N PRO A 1177 30.64 -23.82 -14.01
CA PRO A 1177 29.34 -24.36 -13.63
C PRO A 1177 29.06 -24.29 -12.12
N VAL A 1178 27.79 -24.36 -11.74
CA VAL A 1178 27.34 -24.07 -10.37
C VAL A 1178 27.90 -25.05 -9.32
N SER A 1179 28.08 -26.31 -9.71
CA SER A 1179 28.65 -27.35 -8.85
C SER A 1179 30.10 -27.03 -8.44
N LEU A 1180 30.86 -26.45 -9.36
CA LEU A 1180 32.26 -26.12 -9.13
C LEU A 1180 32.39 -24.85 -8.29
N GLY A 1181 31.62 -23.79 -8.57
CA GLY A 1181 31.65 -22.57 -7.75
C GLY A 1181 31.23 -22.82 -6.29
N PHE A 1182 30.18 -23.63 -6.08
CA PHE A 1182 29.82 -24.13 -4.75
C PHE A 1182 30.96 -24.91 -4.08
N SER A 1183 31.61 -25.81 -4.81
CA SER A 1183 32.70 -26.63 -4.26
C SER A 1183 33.96 -25.83 -3.94
N LEU A 1184 34.27 -24.79 -4.72
CA LEU A 1184 35.36 -23.85 -4.47
C LEU A 1184 35.08 -23.02 -3.20
N GLY A 1185 33.85 -22.55 -3.01
CA GLY A 1185 33.43 -21.89 -1.76
C GLY A 1185 33.71 -22.74 -0.51
N ARG A 1186 33.50 -24.06 -0.59
CA ARG A 1186 33.79 -25.02 0.50
C ARG A 1186 35.29 -25.17 0.83
N ARG A 1187 36.21 -24.65 0.00
CA ARG A 1187 37.67 -24.73 0.21
C ARG A 1187 38.23 -23.52 0.94
N ILE A 1188 37.45 -22.44 1.06
CA ILE A 1188 37.84 -21.20 1.75
C ILE A 1188 37.70 -21.40 3.25
N SER A 1189 38.79 -21.19 4.00
CA SER A 1189 38.82 -21.33 5.45
C SER A 1189 38.38 -20.03 6.15
N ARG A 1190 37.67 -20.16 7.28
CA ARG A 1190 37.27 -19.02 8.12
C ARG A 1190 38.44 -18.39 8.87
N THR A 1191 39.47 -19.17 9.19
CA THR A 1191 40.52 -18.80 10.14
C THR A 1191 41.90 -18.72 9.52
N ILE A 1192 42.13 -19.49 8.45
CA ILE A 1192 43.46 -19.67 7.85
C ILE A 1192 43.67 -18.64 6.75
N HIS A 1193 42.80 -18.64 5.74
CA HIS A 1193 43.00 -17.88 4.51
C HIS A 1193 42.76 -16.37 4.70
N HIS A 1194 43.40 -15.59 3.82
CA HIS A 1194 43.17 -14.17 3.61
C HIS A 1194 41.69 -13.83 3.40
N GLN A 1195 41.33 -12.55 3.50
CA GLN A 1195 39.99 -12.12 3.12
C GLN A 1195 39.76 -12.38 1.63
N VAL A 1196 38.68 -13.07 1.30
CA VAL A 1196 38.32 -13.45 -0.06
C VAL A 1196 37.09 -12.67 -0.53
N ILE A 1197 37.20 -12.00 -1.67
CA ILE A 1197 36.08 -11.36 -2.38
C ILE A 1197 35.82 -12.12 -3.67
N VAL A 1198 34.58 -12.56 -3.90
CA VAL A 1198 34.17 -13.20 -5.16
C VAL A 1198 33.30 -12.23 -5.94
N TYR A 1199 33.65 -11.97 -7.20
CA TYR A 1199 32.96 -11.01 -8.05
C TYR A 1199 31.92 -11.64 -8.97
N ASN A 1200 30.87 -10.89 -9.28
CA ASN A 1200 29.88 -11.26 -10.27
C ASN A 1200 30.17 -10.56 -11.61
N TYR A 1201 30.16 -11.32 -12.70
CA TYR A 1201 30.30 -10.76 -14.05
C TYR A 1201 28.94 -10.26 -14.57
N THR A 1202 28.91 -9.06 -15.15
CA THR A 1202 27.73 -8.49 -15.81
C THR A 1202 28.16 -7.77 -17.09
N ALA A 1203 27.78 -8.32 -18.24
CA ALA A 1203 28.30 -7.91 -19.56
C ALA A 1203 28.04 -6.44 -19.92
N HIS A 1204 26.99 -5.84 -19.36
CA HIS A 1204 26.55 -4.47 -19.66
C HIS A 1204 27.02 -3.44 -18.62
N THR A 1205 27.93 -3.82 -17.71
CA THR A 1205 28.50 -2.92 -16.68
C THR A 1205 29.96 -2.60 -16.98
N GLN A 1206 30.42 -1.42 -16.57
CA GLN A 1206 31.81 -1.00 -16.61
C GLN A 1206 32.20 -0.48 -15.21
N PRO A 1207 33.08 -1.16 -14.46
CA PRO A 1207 33.74 -2.42 -14.81
C PRO A 1207 32.74 -3.59 -14.92
N ARG A 1208 33.08 -4.60 -15.71
CA ARG A 1208 32.22 -5.79 -15.92
C ARG A 1208 32.00 -6.61 -14.65
N TYR A 1209 32.85 -6.43 -13.66
CA TYR A 1209 32.74 -7.01 -12.32
C TYR A 1209 32.33 -5.93 -11.32
N ALA A 1210 31.20 -5.26 -11.58
CA ALA A 1210 30.72 -4.09 -10.82
C ALA A 1210 30.50 -4.33 -9.32
N TRP A 1211 30.31 -5.59 -8.91
CA TRP A 1211 30.09 -5.97 -7.53
C TRP A 1211 30.62 -7.37 -7.19
N GLY A 1212 30.91 -7.58 -5.91
CA GLY A 1212 31.33 -8.86 -5.34
C GLY A 1212 30.92 -9.01 -3.88
N ILE A 1213 31.22 -10.18 -3.29
CA ILE A 1213 30.90 -10.50 -1.90
C ILE A 1213 32.15 -10.97 -1.16
N LYS A 1214 32.40 -10.38 0.03
CA LYS A 1214 33.35 -10.87 1.03
C LYS A 1214 32.83 -12.19 1.62
N ILE A 1215 33.51 -13.29 1.28
CA ILE A 1215 33.08 -14.65 1.66
C ILE A 1215 33.37 -14.94 3.13
N ASN A 1216 34.58 -14.64 3.62
CA ASN A 1216 35.05 -14.94 4.98
C ASN A 1216 35.26 -13.69 5.87
N GLY A 1217 34.52 -12.60 5.64
CA GLY A 1217 34.55 -11.39 6.47
C GLY A 1217 33.57 -11.44 7.67
N SER A 1218 33.90 -10.73 8.76
CA SER A 1218 33.19 -10.74 10.06
C SER A 1218 32.02 -9.76 10.20
N ASN A 1219 31.52 -9.19 9.10
CA ASN A 1219 30.66 -8.01 9.16
C ASN A 1219 29.19 -8.31 8.76
N SER A 1220 28.29 -7.34 8.99
CA SER A 1220 26.86 -7.42 8.63
C SER A 1220 26.62 -7.76 7.14
N PRO A 1221 25.45 -8.30 6.77
CA PRO A 1221 25.14 -8.64 5.37
C PRO A 1221 25.39 -7.49 4.38
N GLU A 1222 25.12 -6.24 4.76
CA GLU A 1222 25.32 -5.08 3.88
C GLU A 1222 26.81 -4.77 3.65
N SER A 1223 27.65 -4.95 4.66
CA SER A 1223 29.08 -4.63 4.62
C SER A 1223 29.95 -5.76 4.01
N ARG A 1224 29.33 -6.91 3.71
CA ARG A 1224 29.92 -7.99 2.92
C ARG A 1224 29.87 -7.72 1.42
N VAL A 1225 28.96 -6.87 0.94
CA VAL A 1225 28.91 -6.48 -0.48
C VAL A 1225 30.02 -5.47 -0.78
N VAL A 1226 30.73 -5.69 -1.88
CA VAL A 1226 31.79 -4.81 -2.36
C VAL A 1226 31.36 -4.28 -3.71
N TRP A 1227 31.29 -2.97 -3.84
CA TRP A 1227 31.06 -2.28 -5.11
C TRP A 1227 32.40 -1.81 -5.66
N THR A 1228 32.63 -2.01 -6.95
CA THR A 1228 33.82 -1.48 -7.61
C THR A 1228 33.54 -0.06 -8.06
N THR A 1229 34.37 0.89 -7.62
CA THR A 1229 34.36 2.25 -8.14
C THR A 1229 34.84 2.22 -9.60
N PRO A 1230 34.17 2.88 -10.56
CA PRO A 1230 34.71 3.00 -11.91
C PRO A 1230 36.07 3.69 -11.84
N ILE A 1231 37.11 3.04 -12.38
CA ILE A 1231 38.40 3.68 -12.59
C ILE A 1231 38.15 4.77 -13.64
N ILE A 1232 38.08 6.03 -13.20
CA ILE A 1232 38.32 7.15 -14.10
C ILE A 1232 39.78 7.00 -14.48
N SER A 1233 40.05 6.49 -15.69
CA SER A 1233 41.40 6.33 -16.19
C SER A 1233 42.04 7.72 -16.31
N ASN A 1234 42.76 8.15 -15.28
CA ASN A 1234 43.84 9.12 -15.44
C ASN A 1234 44.94 8.40 -16.22
N ALA A 1235 44.82 8.43 -17.55
CA ALA A 1235 45.96 8.26 -18.44
C ALA A 1235 46.32 9.68 -18.92
N GLN A 1236 47.27 10.32 -18.22
CA GLN A 1236 48.11 11.37 -18.79
C GLN A 1236 49.46 10.72 -19.08
N GLU A 1237 49.85 10.65 -20.36
CA GLU A 1237 51.22 10.75 -20.94
C GLU A 1237 51.26 10.23 -22.38
#